data_AF-A0AAN6QNI2-F1
#
_entry.id   AF-A0AAN6QNI2-F1
#
_cell.length_a   1.000
_cell.length_b   1.000
_cell.length_c   1.000
_cell.angle_alpha   90.00
_cell.angle_beta   90.00
_cell.angle_gamma   90.00
#
_symmetry.space_group_name_H-M   'P 1'
#
loop_
_entity.id
_entity.type
_entity.pdbx_description
1 polymer ?
#
loop_
_entity_poly.entity_id
_entity_poly.type
_entity_poly.pdbx_seq_one_letter_code
_entity_poly.pdbx_strand_id
1 'polypeptide(L)'
;MDATGSPRRRDEEAAINDLDGEQEERYHDDTDDDEAEAASPDAPLRGSGRPSTDFDGLHLGGSKTSTWRDRLADRIPPRLRSAWSATVRWVQGPDPPRIFTITPMFPKIQHAPLALLDRYAPRRIQRFWLLIALYACWLLAFSLILRASSYSESIPGYGSPARLSCASRYWSEGNGCGLNGNRCRPFSNATMAFRCPADCHKQLILNPHAVGDQEVVYKPLVVGGPTDRSTGLEDEVLSNAIYRGDSFICASAVHAGFISDSQGGCGVLTLTGEQPSFTASTNYGIESIGFPSYFPHTFGFLPGTRAQCHDLRWPALAISAFFTATLSLFTTDPAVFFWSTFIILFFTTALATDPPNLYDYPSLLSLAIGRFLPTCFCAWVTYRYTVHRTLHNLTAQIEKTLLWLGAAWVGALNNETFDRIPIQRLTAHDIQAQPGAVPALIAVVLTIFSIALAQAWSFRLEGRMPRYLALYSLFVAAILLMLALPGLNLRIHHYILALLLLPGTSFQNRTSLLYQGLLVGMFVNGIARWGFDSLLQTPGELFQGAQQGTLLPEIGVVSVGMSAISFGLGALPRWDAETKVLFDGISALVNDVERFRGYGGSDGTDWDDGEGSGSLTWTWHRHRVGRPSAPDGEGELHGDAGDSDVDAETLMDLPEYFRFAYMAGSQVADFSKAGTWTAEDLEMLATDPKYQGKGAGSQLMRWGLERADQEGFEAYLEASPDAVRLYEHFGFREAARTDTWIENERVKPGVMYRNLFMIRPSKGAG
;
A
#
# COMPACT_ATOMS: atom_id res chain seq x y z
N MET A 1 47.14 -20.62 35.05
CA MET A 1 46.24 -21.21 36.06
C MET A 1 44.90 -21.41 35.37
N ASP A 2 44.72 -22.65 34.90
CA ASP A 2 43.50 -23.48 34.78
C ASP A 2 42.16 -22.84 35.20
N ALA A 3 40.98 -23.22 34.71
CA ALA A 3 40.45 -24.07 33.64
C ALA A 3 38.91 -23.94 33.81
N THR A 4 38.10 -23.86 32.75
CA THR A 4 37.11 -24.89 32.29
C THR A 4 36.00 -24.10 31.57
N GLY A 5 35.36 -24.50 30.47
CA GLY A 5 35.45 -25.64 29.57
C GLY A 5 34.48 -25.39 28.39
N SER A 6 34.92 -25.70 27.16
CA SER A 6 34.11 -25.82 25.94
C SER A 6 33.90 -27.33 25.66
N PRO A 7 33.03 -27.80 24.74
CA PRO A 7 33.42 -27.81 23.31
C PRO A 7 32.28 -27.77 22.26
N ARG A 8 32.67 -27.33 21.05
CA ARG A 8 32.04 -27.59 19.74
C ARG A 8 32.11 -29.09 19.34
N ARG A 9 31.15 -29.55 18.53
CA ARG A 9 31.21 -30.68 17.55
C ARG A 9 30.34 -30.25 16.35
N ARG A 10 30.70 -30.26 15.06
CA ARG A 10 31.36 -31.20 14.11
C ARG A 10 30.65 -32.55 13.92
N ASP A 11 30.17 -32.70 12.69
CA ASP A 11 30.09 -33.88 11.81
C ASP A 11 29.50 -35.17 12.38
N GLU A 12 28.38 -35.61 11.79
CA GLU A 12 27.94 -37.00 11.82
C GLU A 12 27.55 -37.46 10.41
N GLU A 13 28.41 -38.31 9.85
CA GLU A 13 28.06 -39.33 8.88
C GLU A 13 28.60 -40.67 9.42
N ALA A 14 27.85 -41.74 9.14
CA ALA A 14 28.18 -43.17 9.20
C ALA A 14 27.96 -43.98 10.51
N ALA A 15 27.09 -45.00 10.41
CA ALA A 15 27.39 -46.45 10.49
C ALA A 15 26.05 -47.23 10.36
N ILE A 16 25.90 -48.44 9.79
CA ILE A 16 26.63 -49.69 10.05
C ILE A 16 26.47 -50.68 8.86
N ASN A 17 27.62 -51.26 8.43
CA ASN A 17 28.00 -52.65 8.03
C ASN A 17 26.92 -53.75 7.85
N ASP A 18 27.10 -54.90 7.19
CA ASP A 18 28.14 -55.64 6.44
C ASP A 18 27.41 -56.88 5.87
N LEU A 19 27.92 -57.51 4.81
CA LEU A 19 28.08 -58.97 4.64
C LEU A 19 28.53 -59.31 3.20
N ASP A 20 29.83 -59.55 3.06
CA ASP A 20 30.53 -60.64 2.36
C ASP A 20 30.04 -61.20 1.01
N GLY A 21 31.00 -61.32 0.08
CA GLY A 21 30.96 -62.35 -0.96
C GLY A 21 31.79 -62.07 -2.21
N GLU A 22 33.08 -62.40 -2.15
CA GLU A 22 34.06 -62.43 -3.27
C GLU A 22 33.59 -63.30 -4.46
N GLN A 23 33.94 -62.90 -5.70
CA GLN A 23 34.81 -63.71 -6.60
C GLN A 23 35.04 -63.06 -7.99
N GLU A 24 36.32 -62.79 -8.24
CA GLU A 24 37.14 -63.08 -9.43
C GLU A 24 36.69 -62.73 -10.88
N GLU A 25 37.50 -61.82 -11.45
CA GLU A 25 38.26 -61.96 -12.70
C GLU A 25 37.61 -61.85 -14.10
N ARG A 26 38.25 -60.94 -14.88
CA ARG A 26 38.83 -61.12 -16.23
C ARG A 26 38.17 -60.41 -17.42
N TYR A 27 38.75 -59.25 -17.76
CA TYR A 27 39.30 -58.83 -19.07
C TYR A 27 38.92 -59.67 -20.31
N HIS A 28 38.38 -59.04 -21.37
CA HIS A 28 39.14 -58.72 -22.60
C HIS A 28 38.37 -57.84 -23.60
N ASP A 29 39.17 -56.98 -24.21
CA ASP A 29 38.97 -56.07 -25.35
C ASP A 29 38.85 -56.83 -26.69
N ASP A 30 38.23 -56.20 -27.69
CA ASP A 30 38.80 -56.06 -29.05
C ASP A 30 37.82 -55.38 -30.05
N THR A 31 38.37 -54.31 -30.64
CA THR A 31 38.20 -53.62 -31.94
C THR A 31 38.06 -54.56 -33.17
N ASP A 32 37.74 -54.20 -34.43
CA ASP A 32 37.55 -52.97 -35.24
C ASP A 32 36.94 -53.41 -36.62
N ASP A 33 36.73 -52.45 -37.53
CA ASP A 33 36.81 -52.52 -39.02
C ASP A 33 35.57 -52.10 -39.85
N ASP A 34 35.60 -50.82 -40.26
CA ASP A 34 35.61 -50.22 -41.62
C ASP A 34 34.78 -50.80 -42.80
N GLU A 35 34.03 -49.91 -43.49
CA GLU A 35 34.39 -49.35 -44.83
C GLU A 35 33.34 -48.34 -45.38
N ALA A 36 33.81 -47.40 -46.21
CA ALA A 36 33.14 -46.22 -46.74
C ALA A 36 32.93 -46.27 -48.26
N GLU A 37 32.00 -45.48 -48.85
CA GLU A 37 32.23 -44.72 -50.11
C GLU A 37 31.06 -43.77 -50.47
N ALA A 38 31.27 -42.90 -51.46
CA ALA A 38 30.75 -41.54 -51.58
C ALA A 38 29.87 -41.23 -52.82
N ALA A 39 29.32 -39.99 -52.82
CA ALA A 39 29.04 -39.07 -53.96
C ALA A 39 27.69 -39.10 -54.75
N SER A 40 26.81 -38.10 -54.44
CA SER A 40 26.16 -37.03 -55.27
C SER A 40 25.72 -37.24 -56.77
N PRO A 41 24.99 -36.30 -57.44
CA PRO A 41 23.77 -35.50 -57.15
C PRO A 41 22.76 -35.44 -58.36
N ASP A 42 21.51 -34.94 -58.18
CA ASP A 42 20.75 -34.09 -59.16
C ASP A 42 19.28 -33.81 -58.76
N ALA A 43 18.81 -32.58 -59.06
CA ALA A 43 17.55 -31.90 -58.65
C ALA A 43 16.35 -32.19 -59.63
N PRO A 44 15.15 -31.52 -59.65
CA PRO A 44 14.64 -30.38 -58.86
C PRO A 44 13.09 -30.28 -58.53
N LEU A 45 12.75 -29.30 -57.67
CA LEU A 45 11.55 -28.39 -57.63
C LEU A 45 10.10 -28.80 -57.17
N ARG A 46 9.69 -28.08 -56.10
CA ARG A 46 8.39 -27.38 -55.81
C ARG A 46 7.06 -28.16 -55.71
N GLY A 47 6.42 -28.05 -54.54
CA GLY A 47 4.97 -28.14 -54.37
C GLY A 47 4.51 -27.89 -52.93
N SER A 48 3.71 -26.86 -52.72
CA SER A 48 3.08 -26.44 -51.46
C SER A 48 2.16 -27.50 -50.84
N GLY A 49 2.20 -27.69 -49.52
CA GLY A 49 1.21 -28.49 -48.78
C GLY A 49 1.29 -28.28 -47.27
N ARG A 50 0.13 -28.02 -46.65
CA ARG A 50 -0.13 -27.89 -45.20
C ARG A 50 0.51 -29.02 -44.37
N PRO A 51 0.81 -28.82 -43.07
CA PRO A 51 0.86 -29.94 -42.15
C PRO A 51 -0.60 -30.33 -41.79
N SER A 52 -1.15 -31.35 -42.48
CA SER A 52 -2.20 -32.18 -41.89
C SER A 52 -1.52 -33.14 -40.92
N THR A 53 -1.92 -33.08 -39.66
CA THR A 53 -1.70 -34.19 -38.74
C THR A 53 -2.72 -35.26 -39.11
N ASP A 54 -2.39 -36.09 -40.11
CA ASP A 54 -3.12 -37.32 -40.37
C ASP A 54 -2.67 -38.36 -39.34
N PHE A 55 -3.52 -38.52 -38.33
CA PHE A 55 -3.59 -39.73 -37.53
C PHE A 55 -5.02 -40.21 -37.65
N ASP A 56 -5.33 -40.93 -38.73
CA ASP A 56 -6.55 -41.74 -38.83
C ASP A 56 -6.22 -43.01 -39.60
N GLY A 57 -5.78 -44.03 -38.85
CA GLY A 57 -5.82 -45.40 -39.29
C GLY A 57 -7.26 -45.92 -39.25
N LEU A 58 -7.68 -46.54 -40.35
CA LEU A 58 -8.63 -47.66 -40.43
C LEU A 58 -9.67 -47.78 -39.29
N HIS A 59 -10.84 -47.17 -39.47
CA HIS A 59 -12.04 -47.56 -38.72
C HIS A 59 -12.85 -48.61 -39.50
N LEU A 60 -12.57 -49.88 -39.18
CA LEU A 60 -13.54 -50.97 -39.26
C LEU A 60 -14.77 -50.64 -38.42
N GLY A 61 -15.96 -51.00 -38.92
CA GLY A 61 -17.25 -50.74 -38.28
C GLY A 61 -17.32 -51.25 -36.85
N GLY A 62 -17.32 -50.32 -35.89
CA GLY A 62 -17.61 -50.56 -34.49
C GLY A 62 -18.90 -49.84 -34.09
N SER A 63 -19.79 -50.57 -33.41
CA SER A 63 -21.01 -50.06 -32.77
C SER A 63 -20.75 -48.74 -32.02
N LYS A 64 -21.54 -47.70 -32.34
CA LYS A 64 -21.53 -46.40 -31.64
C LYS A 64 -21.91 -46.61 -30.18
N THR A 65 -20.93 -46.75 -29.29
CA THR A 65 -21.16 -46.65 -27.86
C THR A 65 -21.68 -45.25 -27.54
N SER A 66 -22.90 -45.15 -26.99
CA SER A 66 -23.50 -43.88 -26.54
C SER A 66 -22.50 -43.12 -25.67
N THR A 67 -22.15 -41.90 -26.04
CA THR A 67 -21.25 -41.06 -25.23
C THR A 67 -21.96 -40.64 -23.93
N TRP A 68 -21.21 -40.30 -22.89
CA TRP A 68 -21.78 -39.79 -21.63
C TRP A 68 -22.75 -38.60 -21.85
N ARG A 69 -22.51 -37.80 -22.91
CA ARG A 69 -23.38 -36.72 -23.35
C ARG A 69 -24.75 -37.20 -23.83
N ASP A 70 -24.82 -38.35 -24.49
CA ASP A 70 -26.07 -38.95 -24.97
C ASP A 70 -26.92 -39.45 -23.79
N ARG A 71 -26.29 -40.04 -22.77
CA ARG A 71 -26.97 -40.49 -21.53
C ARG A 71 -27.50 -39.34 -20.68
N LEU A 72 -26.82 -38.19 -20.68
CA LEU A 72 -27.31 -36.99 -20.01
C LEU A 72 -28.50 -36.35 -20.75
N ALA A 73 -28.47 -36.39 -22.08
CA ALA A 73 -29.55 -35.86 -22.92
C ALA A 73 -30.86 -36.66 -22.81
N ASP A 74 -30.79 -37.95 -22.47
CA ASP A 74 -31.96 -38.80 -22.24
C ASP A 74 -32.67 -38.54 -20.89
N ARG A 75 -32.02 -37.88 -19.93
CA ARG A 75 -32.61 -37.50 -18.63
C ARG A 75 -33.34 -36.16 -18.62
N ILE A 76 -33.35 -35.45 -19.75
CA ILE A 76 -33.90 -34.09 -19.87
C ILE A 76 -35.33 -34.15 -20.46
N PRO A 77 -36.34 -33.46 -19.88
CA PRO A 77 -37.69 -33.42 -20.43
C PRO A 77 -37.71 -33.00 -21.91
N PRO A 78 -38.63 -33.53 -22.75
CA PRO A 78 -38.56 -33.40 -24.21
C PRO A 78 -38.55 -31.96 -24.73
N ARG A 79 -39.20 -31.01 -24.04
CA ARG A 79 -39.15 -29.57 -24.36
C ARG A 79 -37.80 -28.93 -24.04
N LEU A 80 -37.12 -29.41 -23.01
CA LEU A 80 -35.78 -28.97 -22.64
C LEU A 80 -34.72 -29.64 -23.53
N ARG A 81 -34.98 -30.83 -24.07
CA ARG A 81 -34.07 -31.53 -25.00
C ARG A 81 -33.92 -30.80 -26.33
N SER A 82 -35.02 -30.28 -26.90
CA SER A 82 -34.96 -29.49 -28.14
C SER A 82 -34.24 -28.16 -27.91
N ALA A 83 -34.56 -27.44 -26.83
CA ALA A 83 -33.88 -26.21 -26.45
C ALA A 83 -32.37 -26.45 -26.21
N TRP A 84 -32.00 -27.49 -25.46
CA TRP A 84 -30.61 -27.88 -25.23
C TRP A 84 -29.88 -28.17 -26.53
N SER A 85 -30.46 -28.96 -27.43
CA SER A 85 -29.84 -29.27 -28.71
C SER A 85 -29.64 -28.03 -29.59
N ALA A 86 -30.57 -27.08 -29.56
CA ALA A 86 -30.46 -25.80 -30.24
C ALA A 86 -29.35 -24.93 -29.62
N THR A 87 -29.25 -24.89 -28.29
CA THR A 87 -28.17 -24.20 -27.58
C THR A 87 -26.80 -24.80 -27.90
N VAL A 88 -26.64 -26.13 -27.86
CA VAL A 88 -25.37 -26.78 -28.20
C VAL A 88 -24.96 -26.45 -29.64
N ARG A 89 -25.90 -26.52 -30.59
CA ARG A 89 -25.64 -26.15 -31.99
C ARG A 89 -25.29 -24.67 -32.14
N TRP A 90 -25.96 -23.79 -31.38
CA TRP A 90 -25.67 -22.36 -31.38
C TRP A 90 -24.28 -22.03 -30.83
N VAL A 91 -23.87 -22.70 -29.74
CA VAL A 91 -22.55 -22.53 -29.10
C VAL A 91 -21.42 -23.07 -29.98
N GLN A 92 -21.66 -24.13 -30.75
CA GLN A 92 -20.68 -24.66 -31.71
C GLN A 92 -20.31 -23.65 -32.81
N GLY A 93 -21.18 -22.68 -33.09
CA GLY A 93 -20.93 -21.65 -34.08
C GLY A 93 -21.30 -22.06 -35.51
N PRO A 94 -20.99 -21.21 -36.49
CA PRO A 94 -21.25 -21.49 -37.91
C PRO A 94 -20.27 -22.52 -38.47
N ASP A 95 -20.73 -23.31 -39.45
CA ASP A 95 -19.93 -24.23 -40.26
C ASP A 95 -20.05 -23.83 -41.74
N PRO A 96 -18.97 -23.39 -42.42
CA PRO A 96 -17.59 -23.30 -41.94
C PRO A 96 -17.33 -22.14 -40.95
N PRO A 97 -16.34 -22.26 -40.05
CA PRO A 97 -16.00 -21.22 -39.08
C PRO A 97 -15.41 -19.98 -39.76
N ARG A 98 -15.73 -18.79 -39.25
CA ARG A 98 -15.21 -17.52 -39.75
C ARG A 98 -13.97 -17.09 -38.97
N ILE A 99 -12.79 -17.33 -39.54
CA ILE A 99 -11.49 -16.96 -38.94
C ILE A 99 -11.26 -15.46 -39.10
N PHE A 100 -10.88 -14.78 -38.01
CA PHE A 100 -10.51 -13.36 -38.07
C PHE A 100 -9.09 -13.19 -38.62
N THR A 101 -8.93 -12.28 -39.58
CA THR A 101 -7.64 -11.86 -40.14
C THR A 101 -7.66 -10.35 -40.36
N ILE A 102 -6.55 -9.68 -40.07
CA ILE A 102 -6.44 -8.22 -40.27
C ILE A 102 -5.93 -7.94 -41.67
N THR A 103 -6.76 -7.26 -42.47
CA THR A 103 -6.31 -6.61 -43.70
C THR A 103 -5.75 -5.22 -43.34
N PRO A 104 -4.47 -4.93 -43.66
CA PRO A 104 -3.85 -3.66 -43.29
C PRO A 104 -4.59 -2.45 -43.89
N MET A 105 -4.84 -1.43 -43.07
CA MET A 105 -5.34 -0.14 -43.56
C MET A 105 -4.21 0.60 -44.26
N PHE A 106 -4.46 1.07 -45.48
CA PHE A 106 -3.44 1.68 -46.34
C PHE A 106 -2.20 0.78 -46.51
N PRO A 107 -2.32 -0.37 -47.22
CA PRO A 107 -1.26 -1.37 -47.31
C PRO A 107 0.11 -0.82 -47.71
N LYS A 108 0.14 0.18 -48.62
CA LYS A 108 1.38 0.84 -49.05
C LYS A 108 2.17 1.44 -47.88
N ILE A 109 1.48 2.08 -46.93
CA ILE A 109 2.12 2.72 -45.78
C ILE A 109 2.53 1.65 -44.75
N GLN A 110 1.68 0.65 -44.53
CA GLN A 110 1.94 -0.44 -43.58
C GLN A 110 3.13 -1.32 -43.98
N HIS A 111 3.32 -1.53 -45.28
CA HIS A 111 4.44 -2.31 -45.82
C HIS A 111 5.70 -1.49 -46.07
N ALA A 112 5.64 -0.15 -46.02
CA ALA A 112 6.80 0.70 -46.30
C ALA A 112 8.02 0.40 -45.41
N PRO A 113 7.90 0.19 -44.09
CA PRO A 113 9.03 -0.19 -43.25
C PRO A 113 9.65 -1.54 -43.66
N LEU A 114 8.80 -2.52 -43.99
CA LEU A 114 9.26 -3.84 -44.42
C LEU A 114 9.96 -3.77 -45.78
N ALA A 115 9.40 -3.04 -46.74
CA ALA A 115 10.00 -2.82 -48.04
C ALA A 115 11.34 -2.09 -47.95
N LEU A 116 11.46 -1.15 -47.01
CA LEU A 116 12.73 -0.48 -46.71
C LEU A 116 13.77 -1.48 -46.18
N LEU A 117 13.39 -2.33 -45.23
CA LEU A 117 14.27 -3.36 -44.68
C LEU A 117 14.67 -4.40 -45.74
N ASP A 118 13.73 -4.81 -46.59
CA ASP A 118 13.98 -5.73 -47.70
C ASP A 118 14.96 -5.14 -48.73
N ARG A 119 14.91 -3.82 -48.96
CA ARG A 119 15.80 -3.11 -49.88
C ARG A 119 17.24 -3.00 -49.35
N TYR A 120 17.41 -2.67 -48.06
CA TYR A 120 18.75 -2.40 -47.49
C TYR A 120 19.38 -3.61 -46.77
N ALA A 121 18.57 -4.55 -46.26
CA ALA A 121 19.01 -5.73 -45.53
C ALA A 121 18.24 -7.01 -45.95
N PRO A 122 18.37 -7.45 -47.21
CA PRO A 122 17.65 -8.61 -47.73
C PRO A 122 18.07 -9.95 -47.08
N ARG A 123 19.33 -10.08 -46.64
CA ARG A 123 19.86 -11.35 -46.12
C ARG A 123 19.49 -11.53 -44.65
N ARG A 124 19.14 -12.77 -44.25
CA ARG A 124 18.85 -13.11 -42.84
C ARG A 124 19.98 -12.74 -41.89
N ILE A 125 21.23 -12.90 -42.31
CA ILE A 125 22.40 -12.54 -41.50
C ILE A 125 22.51 -11.03 -41.27
N GLN A 126 22.14 -10.18 -42.25
CA GLN A 126 22.11 -8.73 -42.08
C GLN A 126 21.03 -8.32 -41.08
N ARG A 127 19.84 -8.93 -41.17
CA ARG A 127 18.74 -8.68 -40.22
C ARG A 127 19.10 -9.12 -38.80
N PHE A 128 19.79 -10.25 -38.67
CA PHE A 128 20.31 -10.71 -37.38
C PHE A 128 21.27 -9.68 -36.76
N TRP A 129 22.28 -9.21 -37.52
CA TRP A 129 23.22 -8.21 -37.00
C TRP A 129 22.57 -6.85 -36.72
N LEU A 130 21.60 -6.42 -37.54
CA LEU A 130 20.81 -5.22 -37.25
C LEU A 130 20.00 -5.35 -35.96
N LEU A 131 19.43 -6.52 -35.70
CA LEU A 131 18.70 -6.81 -34.47
C LEU A 131 19.62 -6.78 -33.25
N ILE A 132 20.80 -7.41 -33.35
CA ILE A 132 21.82 -7.36 -32.29
C ILE A 132 22.29 -5.92 -32.06
N ALA A 133 22.53 -5.14 -33.11
CA ALA A 133 22.89 -3.73 -32.99
C ALA A 133 21.78 -2.92 -32.31
N LEU A 134 20.51 -3.15 -32.66
CA LEU A 134 19.36 -2.51 -32.00
C LEU A 134 19.33 -2.80 -30.50
N TYR A 135 19.54 -4.07 -30.10
CA TYR A 135 19.60 -4.45 -28.68
C TYR A 135 20.80 -3.84 -27.96
N ALA A 136 21.98 -3.84 -28.59
CA ALA A 136 23.18 -3.24 -28.02
C ALA A 136 23.01 -1.72 -27.83
N CYS A 137 22.41 -1.03 -28.80
CA CYS A 137 22.10 0.40 -28.71
C CYS A 137 21.07 0.70 -27.62
N TRP A 138 19.99 -0.08 -27.53
CA TRP A 138 19.01 0.06 -26.45
C TRP A 138 19.67 -0.18 -25.09
N LEU A 139 20.40 -1.29 -24.94
CA LEU A 139 21.04 -1.67 -23.68
C LEU A 139 22.04 -0.59 -23.24
N LEU A 140 22.85 -0.07 -24.16
CA LEU A 140 23.80 1.02 -23.88
C LEU A 140 23.06 2.29 -23.45
N ALA A 141 22.08 2.75 -24.22
CA ALA A 141 21.34 3.97 -23.93
C ALA A 141 20.57 3.88 -22.60
N PHE A 142 19.88 2.75 -22.38
CA PHE A 142 19.14 2.47 -21.16
C PHE A 142 20.09 2.35 -19.96
N SER A 143 21.22 1.66 -20.10
CA SER A 143 22.23 1.57 -19.04
C SER A 143 22.88 2.91 -18.71
N LEU A 144 23.09 3.79 -19.68
CA LEU A 144 23.61 5.15 -19.44
C LEU A 144 22.59 6.00 -18.68
N ILE A 145 21.29 5.92 -19.03
CA ILE A 145 20.23 6.59 -18.25
C ILE A 145 20.14 6.01 -16.85
N LEU A 146 20.13 4.68 -16.71
CA LEU A 146 20.10 4.05 -15.40
C LEU A 146 21.33 4.39 -14.58
N ARG A 147 22.51 4.52 -15.20
CA ARG A 147 23.72 4.99 -14.52
C ARG A 147 23.58 6.44 -14.08
N ALA A 148 23.15 7.35 -14.95
CA ALA A 148 22.90 8.75 -14.58
C ALA A 148 21.82 8.89 -13.50
N SER A 149 20.84 7.98 -13.49
CA SER A 149 19.79 7.94 -12.48
C SER A 149 20.32 7.36 -11.17
N SER A 150 20.98 6.20 -11.17
CA SER A 150 21.39 5.47 -9.97
C SER A 150 22.65 6.03 -9.30
N TYR A 151 23.56 6.59 -10.08
CA TYR A 151 24.76 7.27 -9.61
C TYR A 151 24.54 8.77 -9.66
N SER A 152 23.54 9.27 -8.94
CA SER A 152 23.61 10.65 -8.45
C SER A 152 24.83 10.72 -7.54
N GLU A 153 25.70 11.73 -7.72
CA GLU A 153 26.87 11.92 -6.87
C GLU A 153 26.50 11.75 -5.39
N SER A 154 27.33 11.01 -4.65
CA SER A 154 27.18 10.92 -3.20
C SER A 154 27.10 12.33 -2.65
N ILE A 155 26.10 12.59 -1.81
CA ILE A 155 25.99 13.91 -1.18
C ILE A 155 27.21 14.04 -0.26
N PRO A 156 28.04 15.10 -0.40
CA PRO A 156 29.24 15.26 0.39
C PRO A 156 28.95 15.14 1.89
N GLY A 157 29.61 14.20 2.57
CA GLY A 157 29.43 13.93 4.00
C GLY A 157 28.30 12.96 4.38
N TYR A 158 27.40 12.59 3.45
CA TYR A 158 26.20 11.77 3.76
C TYR A 158 26.07 10.49 2.91
N GLY A 159 26.88 10.33 1.86
CA GLY A 159 26.89 9.12 1.04
C GLY A 159 25.81 9.11 -0.05
N SER A 160 25.46 7.91 -0.53
CA SER A 160 24.50 7.74 -1.62
C SER A 160 23.05 7.86 -1.13
N PRO A 161 22.19 8.64 -1.79
CA PRO A 161 20.81 8.83 -1.35
C PRO A 161 19.95 7.57 -1.54
N ALA A 162 19.18 7.22 -0.52
CA ALA A 162 18.19 6.15 -0.56
C ALA A 162 17.00 6.53 -1.46
N ARG A 163 16.58 5.64 -2.35
CA ARG A 163 15.37 5.85 -3.16
C ARG A 163 14.11 5.64 -2.32
N LEU A 164 13.30 6.68 -2.22
CA LEU A 164 12.02 6.65 -1.54
C LEU A 164 10.86 6.50 -2.53
N SER A 165 9.76 5.95 -2.04
CA SER A 165 8.46 6.06 -2.70
C SER A 165 7.75 7.32 -2.24
N CYS A 166 6.74 7.78 -2.99
CA CYS A 166 5.95 8.93 -2.55
C CYS A 166 5.19 8.69 -1.23
N ALA A 167 4.94 7.43 -0.86
CA ALA A 167 4.29 7.03 0.39
C ALA A 167 5.28 6.75 1.54
N SER A 168 6.59 6.93 1.33
CA SER A 168 7.60 6.68 2.35
C SER A 168 7.50 7.68 3.51
N ARG A 169 7.48 7.16 4.74
CA ARG A 169 7.38 7.87 6.02
C ARG A 169 8.16 7.11 7.10
N TYR A 170 8.51 7.76 8.20
CA TYR A 170 9.20 7.13 9.33
C TYR A 170 8.25 6.41 10.29
N TRP A 171 7.04 6.93 10.45
CA TRP A 171 6.05 6.41 11.37
C TRP A 171 4.93 5.70 10.60
N SER A 172 4.97 4.37 10.59
CA SER A 172 4.00 3.54 9.86
C SER A 172 2.68 3.34 10.63
N GLU A 173 1.60 3.08 9.89
CA GLU A 173 0.29 2.68 10.43
C GLU A 173 0.37 1.39 11.31
N GLY A 174 -0.69 1.13 12.08
CA GLY A 174 -0.87 -0.12 12.82
C GLY A 174 0.12 -0.35 13.97
N ASN A 175 0.55 0.71 14.65
CA ASN A 175 1.54 0.67 15.73
C ASN A 175 2.88 0.01 15.34
N GLY A 176 3.30 0.14 14.08
CA GLY A 176 4.56 -0.47 13.61
C GLY A 176 5.80 -0.02 14.39
N CYS A 177 5.77 1.18 14.96
CA CYS A 177 6.83 1.70 15.83
C CYS A 177 6.86 1.08 17.24
N GLY A 178 5.81 0.34 17.62
CA GLY A 178 5.65 -0.33 18.91
C GLY A 178 5.58 0.63 20.11
N LEU A 179 5.64 0.04 21.31
CA LEU A 179 5.56 0.76 22.58
C LEU A 179 6.64 1.85 22.66
N ASN A 180 6.20 3.07 23.00
CA ASN A 180 6.98 4.31 23.04
C ASN A 180 7.70 4.67 21.74
N GLY A 181 7.28 4.10 20.61
CA GLY A 181 7.94 4.31 19.31
C GLY A 181 9.31 3.65 19.19
N ASN A 182 9.66 2.72 20.08
CA ASN A 182 11.02 2.19 20.21
C ASN A 182 11.58 1.55 18.93
N ARG A 183 10.74 1.05 18.02
CA ARG A 183 11.16 0.46 16.74
C ARG A 183 11.43 1.49 15.65
N CYS A 184 11.04 2.75 15.86
CA CYS A 184 11.26 3.86 14.94
C CYS A 184 12.39 4.78 15.41
N ARG A 185 13.27 4.30 16.30
CA ARG A 185 14.50 4.99 16.68
C ARG A 185 15.51 5.01 15.52
N PRO A 186 16.44 5.98 15.49
CA PRO A 186 16.63 7.09 16.44
C PRO A 186 15.58 8.19 16.27
N PHE A 187 15.36 9.03 17.30
CA PHE A 187 14.41 10.15 17.25
C PHE A 187 15.05 11.49 16.87
N SER A 188 16.35 11.63 17.09
CA SER A 188 17.14 12.84 16.84
C SER A 188 18.58 12.48 16.48
N ASN A 189 19.39 13.47 16.09
CA ASN A 189 20.83 13.33 15.81
C ASN A 189 21.16 12.28 14.73
N ALA A 190 20.23 12.05 13.81
CA ALA A 190 20.42 11.16 12.68
C ALA A 190 20.01 11.87 11.40
N THR A 191 20.75 11.60 10.34
CA THR A 191 20.51 12.17 9.02
C THR A 191 20.34 11.04 8.00
N MET A 192 19.55 11.31 6.97
CA MET A 192 19.36 10.37 5.87
C MET A 192 19.43 11.11 4.54
N ALA A 193 20.37 10.70 3.68
CA ALA A 193 20.36 11.07 2.29
C ALA A 193 19.19 10.35 1.59
N PHE A 194 18.29 11.09 0.97
CA PHE A 194 17.09 10.56 0.33
C PHE A 194 16.94 11.06 -1.09
N ARG A 195 16.21 10.31 -1.91
CA ARG A 195 15.81 10.69 -3.26
C ARG A 195 14.32 10.42 -3.46
N CYS A 196 13.63 11.45 -3.90
CA CYS A 196 12.22 11.46 -4.19
C CYS A 196 11.95 11.49 -5.70
N PRO A 197 10.96 10.72 -6.16
CA PRO A 197 10.49 10.82 -7.52
C PRO A 197 9.69 12.09 -7.78
N ALA A 198 9.41 12.36 -9.05
CA ALA A 198 8.51 13.43 -9.45
C ALA A 198 7.04 13.10 -9.14
N ASP A 199 6.18 14.13 -9.14
CA ASP A 199 4.72 14.08 -8.98
C ASP A 199 4.23 13.48 -7.63
N CYS A 200 5.03 13.58 -6.56
CA CYS A 200 4.65 13.00 -5.27
C CYS A 200 3.50 13.72 -4.56
N HIS A 201 3.10 14.93 -4.98
CA HIS A 201 1.87 15.55 -4.46
C HIS A 201 0.60 14.74 -4.75
N LYS A 202 0.64 13.83 -5.73
CA LYS A 202 -0.50 12.97 -6.10
C LYS A 202 -0.69 11.78 -5.17
N GLN A 203 0.29 11.49 -4.30
CA GLN A 203 0.17 10.39 -3.36
C GLN A 203 -0.82 10.75 -2.25
N LEU A 204 -1.89 9.97 -2.14
CA LEU A 204 -2.94 10.17 -1.15
C LEU A 204 -2.87 9.09 -0.07
N ILE A 205 -3.32 9.45 1.14
CA ILE A 205 -3.66 8.46 2.16
C ILE A 205 -5.08 7.96 1.90
N LEU A 206 -5.22 6.65 1.77
CA LEU A 206 -6.49 6.00 1.39
C LEU A 206 -7.25 5.46 2.60
N ASN A 207 -6.54 5.12 3.67
CA ASN A 207 -7.12 4.80 4.96
C ASN A 207 -7.34 6.10 5.73
N PRO A 208 -8.39 6.20 6.55
CA PRO A 208 -8.48 7.30 7.48
C PRO A 208 -7.36 7.24 8.52
N HIS A 209 -6.60 8.33 8.62
CA HIS A 209 -5.43 8.45 9.48
C HIS A 209 -5.65 9.51 10.54
N ALA A 210 -5.43 9.14 11.80
CA ALA A 210 -5.59 10.04 12.93
C ALA A 210 -4.44 11.04 13.03
N VAL A 211 -4.77 12.31 13.26
CA VAL A 211 -3.83 13.38 13.62
C VAL A 211 -4.45 14.15 14.79
N GLY A 212 -4.15 13.71 16.01
CA GLY A 212 -4.85 14.21 17.20
C GLY A 212 -6.33 13.84 17.19
N ASP A 213 -7.21 14.83 17.22
CA ASP A 213 -8.67 14.69 17.10
C ASP A 213 -9.18 14.72 15.64
N GLN A 214 -8.31 15.01 14.69
CA GLN A 214 -8.65 15.05 13.26
C GLN A 214 -8.44 13.69 12.58
N GLU A 215 -9.20 13.48 11.51
CA GLU A 215 -9.08 12.29 10.65
C GLU A 215 -8.78 12.75 9.22
N VAL A 216 -7.68 12.24 8.66
CA VAL A 216 -7.13 12.64 7.38
C VAL A 216 -7.30 11.50 6.39
N VAL A 217 -8.01 11.77 5.29
CA VAL A 217 -8.27 10.79 4.23
C VAL A 217 -8.33 11.50 2.87
N TYR A 218 -7.93 10.82 1.79
CA TYR A 218 -7.95 11.31 0.40
C TYR A 218 -7.15 12.60 0.13
N LYS A 219 -6.15 12.89 0.95
CA LYS A 219 -5.18 13.98 0.76
C LYS A 219 -3.75 13.51 1.05
N PRO A 220 -2.71 14.22 0.56
CA PRO A 220 -1.33 13.94 0.95
C PRO A 220 -1.18 14.08 2.48
N LEU A 221 -0.56 13.10 3.13
CA LEU A 221 -0.31 13.17 4.57
C LEU A 221 0.94 14.00 4.83
N VAL A 222 0.75 15.27 5.18
CA VAL A 222 1.80 16.21 5.59
C VAL A 222 1.35 16.90 6.87
N VAL A 223 2.00 16.64 8.00
CA VAL A 223 1.67 17.20 9.30
C VAL A 223 2.82 18.11 9.74
N GLY A 224 2.53 19.39 9.93
CA GLY A 224 3.52 20.44 10.15
C GLY A 224 3.97 21.16 8.88
N GLY A 225 4.96 22.04 9.02
CA GLY A 225 5.35 22.96 7.96
C GLY A 225 6.23 24.09 8.46
N PRO A 226 6.57 25.05 7.58
CA PRO A 226 7.25 26.28 7.95
C PRO A 226 6.50 27.01 9.06
N THR A 227 7.23 27.52 10.06
CA THR A 227 6.64 28.25 11.19
C THR A 227 7.48 29.47 11.55
N ASP A 228 6.80 30.54 11.97
CA ASP A 228 7.44 31.76 12.49
C ASP A 228 7.82 31.63 13.97
N ARG A 229 7.40 30.55 14.64
CA ARG A 229 7.74 30.27 16.04
C ARG A 229 9.20 29.87 16.15
N SER A 230 9.86 30.30 17.24
CA SER A 230 11.21 29.82 17.51
C SER A 230 11.19 28.34 17.86
N THR A 231 11.98 27.55 17.16
CA THR A 231 12.12 26.09 17.34
C THR A 231 13.51 25.71 17.85
N GLY A 232 14.45 26.67 17.86
CA GLY A 232 15.88 26.41 18.13
C GLY A 232 16.60 25.72 16.98
N LEU A 233 15.96 25.57 15.82
CA LEU A 233 16.47 24.91 14.62
C LEU A 233 16.42 25.81 13.38
N GLU A 234 16.28 27.12 13.58
CA GLU A 234 16.09 28.12 12.51
C GLU A 234 17.27 28.16 11.53
N ASP A 235 18.49 27.94 12.03
CA ASP A 235 19.72 27.89 11.24
C ASP A 235 20.06 26.48 10.72
N GLU A 236 19.44 25.43 11.28
CA GLU A 236 19.72 24.02 10.95
C GLU A 236 18.78 23.45 9.90
N VAL A 237 17.51 23.89 9.90
CA VAL A 237 16.44 23.34 9.07
C VAL A 237 15.93 24.38 8.08
N LEU A 238 15.80 24.00 6.82
CA LEU A 238 15.29 24.88 5.76
C LEU A 238 13.92 25.46 6.13
N SER A 239 13.83 26.79 6.10
CA SER A 239 12.59 27.54 6.34
C SER A 239 11.91 27.25 7.68
N ASN A 240 12.69 26.77 8.67
CA ASN A 240 12.15 26.34 9.96
C ASN A 240 10.98 25.35 9.81
N ALA A 241 11.02 24.51 8.76
CA ALA A 241 9.93 23.62 8.40
C ALA A 241 10.09 22.24 9.04
N ILE A 242 9.31 22.00 10.09
CA ILE A 242 9.33 20.77 10.87
C ILE A 242 8.11 19.92 10.55
N TYR A 243 8.35 18.64 10.26
CA TYR A 243 7.32 17.67 9.91
C TYR A 243 7.27 16.51 10.90
N ARG A 244 6.06 16.05 11.19
CA ARG A 244 5.80 14.86 12.01
C ARG A 244 6.23 13.59 11.26
N GLY A 245 6.77 12.60 11.95
CA GLY A 245 7.38 11.40 11.36
C GLY A 245 6.45 10.51 10.51
N ASP A 246 5.14 10.66 10.65
CA ASP A 246 4.13 9.98 9.83
C ASP A 246 3.86 10.68 8.49
N SER A 247 4.37 11.89 8.30
CA SER A 247 4.26 12.64 7.04
C SER A 247 5.00 11.93 5.90
N PHE A 248 4.44 12.01 4.68
CA PHE A 248 5.12 11.56 3.47
C PHE A 248 6.35 12.44 3.22
N ILE A 249 7.54 11.84 3.25
CA ILE A 249 8.83 12.56 3.17
C ILE A 249 8.92 13.39 1.89
N CYS A 250 8.52 12.80 0.75
CA CYS A 250 8.61 13.48 -0.55
C CYS A 250 7.61 14.62 -0.71
N ALA A 251 6.37 14.45 -0.23
CA ALA A 251 5.39 15.53 -0.23
C ALA A 251 5.82 16.66 0.72
N SER A 252 6.39 16.33 1.88
CA SER A 252 6.94 17.29 2.83
C SER A 252 8.13 18.07 2.25
N ALA A 253 8.98 17.42 1.44
CA ALA A 253 10.10 18.07 0.76
C ALA A 253 9.64 19.06 -0.32
N VAL A 254 8.56 18.74 -1.05
CA VAL A 254 7.91 19.68 -1.98
C VAL A 254 7.26 20.83 -1.21
N HIS A 255 6.51 20.53 -0.15
CA HIS A 255 5.84 21.51 0.69
C HIS A 255 6.84 22.50 1.34
N ALA A 256 8.02 22.04 1.74
CA ALA A 256 9.11 22.88 2.26
C ALA A 256 9.81 23.72 1.18
N GLY A 257 9.52 23.52 -0.11
CA GLY A 257 10.26 24.12 -1.21
C GLY A 257 11.67 23.54 -1.43
N PHE A 258 11.99 22.43 -0.76
CA PHE A 258 13.31 21.80 -0.83
C PHE A 258 13.56 21.16 -2.20
N ILE A 259 12.56 20.47 -2.76
CA ILE A 259 12.59 19.86 -4.11
C ILE A 259 11.45 20.35 -5.01
N SER A 260 11.60 20.17 -6.32
CA SER A 260 10.54 20.46 -7.28
C SER A 260 9.65 19.22 -7.46
N ASP A 261 8.33 19.42 -7.44
CA ASP A 261 7.39 18.34 -7.68
C ASP A 261 7.52 17.73 -9.10
N SER A 262 7.72 18.55 -10.14
CA SER A 262 7.78 18.06 -11.53
C SER A 262 9.07 17.32 -11.90
N GLN A 263 10.15 17.53 -11.14
CA GLN A 263 11.46 16.93 -11.43
C GLN A 263 11.90 15.90 -10.38
N GLY A 264 11.22 15.87 -9.22
CA GLY A 264 11.72 15.19 -8.04
C GLY A 264 13.00 15.86 -7.51
N GLY A 265 13.76 15.11 -6.71
CA GLY A 265 15.05 15.58 -6.21
C GLY A 265 15.61 14.71 -5.10
N CYS A 266 16.77 15.08 -4.62
CA CYS A 266 17.48 14.40 -3.53
C CYS A 266 18.21 15.44 -2.69
N GLY A 267 18.42 15.06 -1.45
CA GLY A 267 19.11 15.87 -0.45
C GLY A 267 19.17 15.11 0.84
N VAL A 268 19.40 15.82 1.93
CA VAL A 268 19.53 15.23 3.25
C VAL A 268 18.44 15.77 4.15
N LEU A 269 17.75 14.85 4.82
CA LEU A 269 16.87 15.18 5.93
C LEU A 269 17.60 14.90 7.25
N THR A 270 17.22 15.63 8.29
CA THR A 270 17.70 15.45 9.67
C THR A 270 16.52 15.17 10.60
N LEU A 271 16.75 14.33 11.61
CA LEU A 271 15.77 14.08 12.67
C LEU A 271 15.92 15.12 13.78
N THR A 272 14.82 15.78 14.11
CA THR A 272 14.78 16.98 14.97
C THR A 272 14.24 16.70 16.38
N GLY A 273 14.02 15.43 16.72
CA GLY A 273 13.57 15.01 18.06
C GLY A 273 12.10 15.31 18.35
N GLU A 274 11.80 15.51 19.63
CA GLU A 274 10.46 15.86 20.08
C GLU A 274 10.18 17.35 19.84
N GLN A 275 9.02 17.64 19.27
CA GLN A 275 8.57 19.01 19.00
C GLN A 275 7.19 19.24 19.59
N PRO A 276 6.92 20.40 20.20
CA PRO A 276 5.72 20.64 21.01
C PRO A 276 4.46 20.97 20.21
N SER A 277 4.58 21.40 18.96
CA SER A 277 3.43 21.73 18.11
C SER A 277 3.82 21.80 16.64
N PHE A 278 2.82 21.67 15.75
CA PHE A 278 3.00 21.68 14.30
C PHE A 278 2.01 22.64 13.66
N THR A 279 2.52 23.63 12.92
CA THR A 279 1.70 24.64 12.23
C THR A 279 1.17 24.11 10.91
N ALA A 280 -0.12 24.33 10.65
CA ALA A 280 -0.74 24.07 9.36
C ALA A 280 -0.42 25.22 8.38
N SER A 281 -0.06 24.89 7.14
CA SER A 281 0.21 25.91 6.11
C SER A 281 -0.09 25.35 4.72
N THR A 282 -0.22 26.22 3.73
CA THR A 282 -0.29 25.81 2.32
C THR A 282 0.92 26.34 1.58
N ASN A 283 1.78 25.44 1.10
CA ASN A 283 2.98 25.79 0.36
C ASN A 283 3.15 24.89 -0.85
N TYR A 284 3.57 25.49 -1.98
CA TYR A 284 3.81 24.79 -3.26
C TYR A 284 2.65 23.88 -3.71
N GLY A 285 1.41 24.25 -3.41
CA GLY A 285 0.20 23.51 -3.81
C GLY A 285 -0.14 22.31 -2.91
N ILE A 286 0.55 22.12 -1.80
CA ILE A 286 0.25 21.10 -0.79
C ILE A 286 -0.28 21.81 0.46
N GLU A 287 -1.38 21.32 1.02
CA GLU A 287 -1.93 21.77 2.29
C GLU A 287 -1.46 20.82 3.40
N SER A 288 -0.79 21.36 4.42
CA SER A 288 -0.38 20.60 5.59
C SER A 288 -1.39 20.69 6.74
N ILE A 289 -1.37 19.68 7.61
CA ILE A 289 -2.24 19.57 8.77
C ILE A 289 -1.51 20.08 10.01
N GLY A 290 -2.20 20.90 10.80
CA GLY A 290 -1.72 21.34 12.11
C GLY A 290 -1.96 20.29 13.18
N PHE A 291 -1.04 20.17 14.12
CA PHE A 291 -1.16 19.30 15.28
C PHE A 291 -0.73 20.08 16.53
N PRO A 292 -1.67 20.50 17.39
CA PRO A 292 -1.39 21.39 18.52
C PRO A 292 -0.87 20.62 19.75
N SER A 293 0.00 19.62 19.55
CA SER A 293 0.60 18.85 20.64
C SER A 293 1.94 18.27 20.25
N TYR A 294 2.59 17.61 21.21
CA TYR A 294 3.92 17.09 21.04
C TYR A 294 3.95 15.76 20.28
N PHE A 295 5.02 15.56 19.52
CA PHE A 295 5.30 14.28 18.88
C PHE A 295 6.80 13.97 18.93
N PRO A 296 7.20 12.74 19.31
CA PRO A 296 8.61 12.43 19.63
C PRO A 296 9.51 12.26 18.40
N HIS A 297 8.94 11.95 17.23
CA HIS A 297 9.71 11.70 16.01
C HIS A 297 9.39 12.76 14.95
N THR A 298 10.30 13.69 14.75
CA THR A 298 10.15 14.75 13.74
C THR A 298 11.36 14.83 12.83
N PHE A 299 11.16 15.44 11.66
CA PHE A 299 12.23 15.65 10.71
C PHE A 299 12.12 17.00 10.00
N GLY A 300 13.28 17.49 9.55
CA GLY A 300 13.43 18.66 8.70
C GLY A 300 14.44 18.40 7.57
N PHE A 301 14.61 19.37 6.68
CA PHE A 301 15.54 19.27 5.55
C PHE A 301 16.75 20.17 5.75
N LEU A 302 17.96 19.63 5.53
CA LEU A 302 19.20 20.38 5.72
C LEU A 302 19.44 21.32 4.52
N PRO A 303 19.57 22.64 4.75
CA PRO A 303 19.82 23.61 3.68
C PRO A 303 21.19 23.34 3.02
N GLY A 304 21.31 23.66 1.73
CA GLY A 304 22.57 23.46 0.98
C GLY A 304 22.91 22.01 0.59
N THR A 305 22.14 21.01 1.04
CA THR A 305 22.37 19.59 0.70
C THR A 305 21.63 19.11 -0.55
N ARG A 306 20.84 19.99 -1.19
CA ARG A 306 20.10 19.67 -2.43
C ARG A 306 21.08 19.39 -3.57
N ALA A 307 21.04 18.17 -4.10
CA ALA A 307 21.85 17.77 -5.25
C ALA A 307 21.03 17.74 -6.55
N GLN A 308 21.71 17.79 -7.70
CA GLN A 308 21.09 17.70 -9.03
C GLN A 308 20.83 16.24 -9.41
N CYS A 309 19.68 15.72 -9.01
CA CYS A 309 19.29 14.33 -9.19
C CYS A 309 17.83 14.27 -9.64
N HIS A 310 17.65 14.44 -10.94
CA HIS A 310 16.34 14.43 -11.57
C HIS A 310 15.76 13.01 -11.66
N ASP A 311 14.44 12.92 -11.70
CA ASP A 311 13.75 11.69 -12.05
C ASP A 311 13.88 11.43 -13.57
N LEU A 312 14.62 10.38 -13.93
CA LEU A 312 14.90 10.00 -15.32
C LEU A 312 13.97 8.89 -15.84
N ARG A 313 12.85 8.59 -15.16
CA ARG A 313 11.91 7.55 -15.62
C ARG A 313 11.34 7.82 -17.01
N TRP A 314 11.01 9.08 -17.31
CA TRP A 314 10.38 9.46 -18.57
C TRP A 314 11.35 9.40 -19.75
N PRO A 315 12.61 9.88 -19.61
CA PRO A 315 13.67 9.58 -20.58
C PRO A 315 13.88 8.08 -20.80
N ALA A 316 13.93 7.28 -19.73
CA ALA A 316 14.11 5.83 -19.83
C ALA A 316 12.97 5.14 -20.59
N LEU A 317 11.73 5.57 -20.32
CA LEU A 317 10.53 5.16 -21.06
C LEU A 317 10.62 5.56 -22.53
N ALA A 318 10.94 6.82 -22.83
CA ALA A 318 10.96 7.34 -24.19
C ALA A 318 11.95 6.57 -25.08
N ILE A 319 13.15 6.28 -24.56
CA ILE A 319 14.14 5.45 -25.27
C ILE A 319 13.58 4.04 -25.49
N SER A 320 13.04 3.41 -24.46
CA SER A 320 12.55 2.02 -24.56
C SER A 320 11.34 1.90 -25.49
N ALA A 321 10.44 2.89 -25.49
CA ALA A 321 9.33 3.02 -26.42
C ALA A 321 9.82 3.24 -27.86
N PHE A 322 10.83 4.07 -28.08
CA PHE A 322 11.43 4.29 -29.40
C PHE A 322 12.04 3.01 -29.99
N PHE A 323 12.83 2.27 -29.19
CA PHE A 323 13.46 1.02 -29.64
C PHE A 323 12.43 -0.08 -29.89
N THR A 324 11.43 -0.23 -29.02
CA THR A 324 10.35 -1.21 -29.22
C THR A 324 9.43 -0.84 -30.40
N ALA A 325 9.17 0.45 -30.64
CA ALA A 325 8.41 0.91 -31.80
C ALA A 325 9.18 0.67 -33.10
N THR A 326 10.49 0.95 -33.11
CA THR A 326 11.36 0.64 -34.24
C THR A 326 11.34 -0.86 -34.53
N LEU A 327 11.57 -1.70 -33.51
CA LEU A 327 11.48 -3.15 -33.66
C LEU A 327 10.13 -3.58 -34.22
N SER A 328 9.04 -3.06 -33.65
CA SER A 328 7.66 -3.34 -34.05
C SER A 328 7.43 -3.04 -35.53
N LEU A 329 7.90 -1.89 -36.02
CA LEU A 329 7.69 -1.48 -37.41
C LEU A 329 8.45 -2.36 -38.41
N PHE A 330 9.62 -2.88 -38.04
CA PHE A 330 10.54 -3.57 -38.95
C PHE A 330 10.55 -5.11 -38.83
N THR A 331 9.76 -5.70 -37.91
CA THR A 331 9.69 -7.16 -37.76
C THR A 331 8.30 -7.72 -38.05
N THR A 332 8.23 -8.83 -38.79
CA THR A 332 7.00 -9.64 -38.95
C THR A 332 7.03 -10.90 -38.10
N ASP A 333 8.18 -11.24 -37.52
CA ASP A 333 8.33 -12.45 -36.73
C ASP A 333 7.67 -12.28 -35.35
N PRO A 334 6.68 -13.11 -34.99
CA PRO A 334 5.98 -13.01 -33.71
C PRO A 334 6.88 -13.22 -32.50
N ALA A 335 7.88 -14.11 -32.60
CA ALA A 335 8.77 -14.42 -31.49
C ALA A 335 9.71 -13.24 -31.20
N VAL A 336 10.35 -12.71 -32.25
CA VAL A 336 11.24 -11.54 -32.15
C VAL A 336 10.49 -10.33 -31.62
N PHE A 337 9.28 -10.06 -32.11
CA PHE A 337 8.48 -8.95 -31.59
C PHE A 337 8.12 -9.13 -30.12
N PHE A 338 7.47 -10.26 -29.79
CA PHE A 338 6.92 -10.45 -28.45
C PHE A 338 8.01 -10.50 -27.39
N TRP A 339 9.04 -11.34 -27.56
CA TRP A 339 10.05 -11.54 -26.52
C TRP A 339 10.88 -10.29 -26.28
N SER A 340 11.26 -9.58 -27.34
CA SER A 340 12.06 -8.37 -27.19
C SER A 340 11.25 -7.24 -26.58
N THR A 341 10.00 -7.05 -26.99
CA THR A 341 9.11 -6.08 -26.36
C THR A 341 8.82 -6.44 -24.91
N PHE A 342 8.57 -7.71 -24.61
CA PHE A 342 8.30 -8.19 -23.25
C PHE A 342 9.49 -7.97 -22.31
N ILE A 343 10.71 -8.30 -22.76
CA ILE A 343 11.95 -8.10 -21.98
C ILE A 343 12.19 -6.61 -21.73
N ILE A 344 12.09 -5.79 -22.78
CA ILE A 344 12.28 -4.34 -22.64
C ILE A 344 11.22 -3.75 -21.71
N LEU A 345 9.94 -4.08 -21.89
CA LEU A 345 8.86 -3.67 -20.97
C LEU A 345 9.19 -4.04 -19.53
N PHE A 346 9.54 -5.30 -19.27
CA PHE A 346 9.82 -5.79 -17.92
C PHE A 346 10.96 -5.03 -17.24
N PHE A 347 12.12 -4.89 -17.90
CA PHE A 347 13.26 -4.22 -17.29
C PHE A 347 13.08 -2.71 -17.20
N THR A 348 12.38 -2.08 -18.16
CA THR A 348 12.00 -0.67 -18.04
C THR A 348 11.06 -0.43 -16.86
N THR A 349 10.07 -1.30 -16.65
CA THR A 349 9.18 -1.18 -15.49
C THR A 349 9.89 -1.44 -14.18
N ALA A 350 10.63 -2.55 -14.07
CA ALA A 350 11.29 -2.96 -12.84
C ALA A 350 12.42 -2.03 -12.38
N LEU A 351 13.12 -1.37 -13.31
CA LEU A 351 14.32 -0.58 -13.00
C LEU A 351 14.12 0.94 -13.10
N ALA A 352 13.09 1.40 -13.81
CA ALA A 352 12.90 2.83 -14.11
C ALA A 352 11.50 3.37 -13.77
N THR A 353 10.43 2.83 -14.39
CA THR A 353 9.11 3.52 -14.33
C THR A 353 8.31 3.23 -13.07
N ASP A 354 8.41 2.02 -12.51
CA ASP A 354 7.75 1.66 -11.24
C ASP A 354 8.59 0.61 -10.48
N PRO A 355 9.82 0.98 -10.05
CA PRO A 355 10.69 0.05 -9.33
C PRO A 355 10.19 -0.22 -7.90
N PRO A 356 10.43 -1.43 -7.36
CA PRO A 356 10.25 -1.70 -5.93
C PRO A 356 11.03 -0.75 -5.01
N ASN A 357 10.53 -0.58 -3.78
CA ASN A 357 11.12 0.29 -2.76
C ASN A 357 12.37 -0.36 -2.14
N LEU A 358 13.50 -0.29 -2.83
CA LEU A 358 14.79 -0.81 -2.36
C LEU A 358 15.84 0.32 -2.30
N TYR A 359 16.70 0.24 -1.29
CA TYR A 359 17.67 1.27 -0.94
C TYR A 359 18.79 1.44 -1.99
N ASP A 360 19.24 0.35 -2.61
CA ASP A 360 20.37 0.33 -3.54
C ASP A 360 20.04 -0.36 -4.88
N TYR A 361 20.78 0.03 -5.92
CA TYR A 361 20.57 -0.49 -7.28
C TYR A 361 20.94 -1.98 -7.45
N PRO A 362 22.03 -2.51 -6.85
CA PRO A 362 22.31 -3.94 -6.87
C PRO A 362 21.17 -4.80 -6.32
N SER A 363 20.59 -4.44 -5.18
CA SER A 363 19.41 -5.12 -4.63
C SER A 363 18.22 -5.07 -5.59
N LEU A 364 17.98 -3.91 -6.21
CA LEU A 364 16.91 -3.75 -7.21
C LEU A 364 17.12 -4.68 -8.42
N LEU A 365 18.33 -4.77 -8.93
CA LEU A 365 18.67 -5.65 -10.04
C LEU A 365 18.52 -7.13 -9.66
N SER A 366 19.00 -7.51 -8.47
CA SER A 366 18.87 -8.88 -7.96
C SER A 366 17.39 -9.29 -7.85
N LEU A 367 16.54 -8.42 -7.28
CA LEU A 367 15.10 -8.66 -7.19
C LEU A 367 14.43 -8.75 -8.57
N ALA A 368 14.78 -7.85 -9.49
CA ALA A 368 14.25 -7.86 -10.85
C ALA A 368 14.59 -9.17 -11.58
N ILE A 369 15.84 -9.63 -11.49
CA ILE A 369 16.29 -10.90 -12.08
C ILE A 369 15.56 -12.08 -11.44
N GLY A 370 15.42 -12.09 -10.11
CA GLY A 370 14.68 -13.14 -9.38
C GLY A 370 13.22 -13.26 -9.81
N ARG A 371 12.57 -12.14 -10.09
CA ARG A 371 11.19 -12.09 -10.60
C ARG A 371 11.09 -12.46 -12.09
N PHE A 372 12.12 -12.17 -12.89
CA PHE A 372 12.08 -12.32 -14.33
C PHE A 372 11.87 -13.76 -14.80
N LEU A 373 12.56 -14.75 -14.21
CA LEU A 373 12.52 -16.14 -14.70
C LEU A 373 11.12 -16.79 -14.60
N PRO A 374 10.40 -16.77 -13.45
CA PRO A 374 9.03 -17.26 -13.40
C PRO A 374 8.09 -16.46 -14.32
N THR A 375 8.33 -15.16 -14.47
CA THR A 375 7.57 -14.31 -15.39
C THR A 375 7.75 -14.76 -16.84
N CYS A 376 8.96 -15.15 -17.24
CA CYS A 376 9.22 -15.73 -18.56
C CYS A 376 8.46 -17.03 -18.82
N PHE A 377 8.27 -17.88 -17.80
CA PHE A 377 7.43 -19.08 -17.96
C PHE A 377 5.98 -18.72 -18.27
N CYS A 378 5.37 -17.80 -17.51
CA CYS A 378 4.03 -17.28 -17.79
C CYS A 378 3.94 -16.60 -19.16
N ALA A 379 4.97 -15.83 -19.53
CA ALA A 379 5.08 -15.18 -20.84
C ALA A 379 5.19 -16.21 -21.98
N TRP A 380 5.89 -17.32 -21.78
CA TRP A 380 5.97 -18.40 -22.75
C TRP A 380 4.61 -19.10 -22.96
N VAL A 381 3.88 -19.39 -21.88
CA VAL A 381 2.53 -19.98 -21.96
C VAL A 381 1.59 -19.04 -22.73
N THR A 382 1.55 -17.76 -22.34
CA THR A 382 0.71 -16.76 -23.01
C THR A 382 1.14 -16.57 -24.47
N TYR A 383 2.44 -16.50 -24.76
CA TYR A 383 2.95 -16.45 -26.13
C TYR A 383 2.45 -17.62 -26.98
N ARG A 384 2.65 -18.85 -26.49
CA ARG A 384 2.37 -20.07 -27.24
C ARG A 384 0.90 -20.23 -27.60
N TYR A 385 0.01 -19.88 -26.68
CA TYR A 385 -1.43 -20.17 -26.79
C TYR A 385 -2.29 -18.96 -27.15
N THR A 386 -1.82 -17.73 -26.92
CA THR A 386 -2.62 -16.51 -27.16
C THR A 386 -1.94 -15.58 -28.16
N VAL A 387 -0.74 -15.07 -27.86
CA VAL A 387 -0.10 -13.99 -28.63
C VAL A 387 0.37 -14.45 -30.01
N HIS A 388 0.97 -15.65 -30.11
CA HIS A 388 1.46 -16.18 -31.37
C HIS A 388 0.35 -16.20 -32.43
N ARG A 389 -0.86 -16.63 -32.07
CA ARG A 389 -2.01 -16.67 -32.99
C ARG A 389 -2.40 -15.27 -33.49
N THR A 390 -2.39 -14.28 -32.62
CA THR A 390 -2.76 -12.90 -32.95
C THR A 390 -1.73 -12.26 -33.90
N LEU A 391 -0.44 -12.52 -33.68
CA LEU A 391 0.64 -11.89 -34.43
C LEU A 391 1.11 -12.67 -35.67
N HIS A 392 0.76 -13.96 -35.79
CA HIS A 392 1.20 -14.80 -36.89
C HIS A 392 0.79 -14.25 -38.26
N ASN A 393 1.77 -14.06 -39.15
CA ASN A 393 1.58 -13.46 -40.49
C ASN A 393 0.94 -12.06 -40.49
N LEU A 394 1.02 -11.31 -39.39
CA LEU A 394 0.50 -9.95 -39.32
C LEU A 394 1.44 -8.97 -40.04
N THR A 395 0.94 -8.36 -41.12
CA THR A 395 1.70 -7.42 -41.95
C THR A 395 1.33 -5.95 -41.72
N ALA A 396 0.36 -5.67 -40.86
CA ALA A 396 -0.09 -4.33 -40.49
C ALA A 396 0.81 -3.71 -39.40
N GLN A 397 2.00 -3.23 -39.79
CA GLN A 397 3.04 -2.81 -38.85
C GLN A 397 2.68 -1.60 -37.99
N ILE A 398 2.05 -0.57 -38.57
CA ILE A 398 1.63 0.62 -37.83
C ILE A 398 0.47 0.28 -36.90
N GLU A 399 -0.49 -0.53 -37.36
CA GLU A 399 -1.61 -0.98 -36.50
C GLU A 399 -1.12 -1.82 -35.32
N LYS A 400 -0.20 -2.76 -35.55
CA LYS A 400 0.45 -3.55 -34.49
C LYS A 400 1.18 -2.64 -33.49
N THR A 401 1.91 -1.64 -33.99
CA THR A 401 2.66 -0.70 -33.15
C THR A 401 1.74 0.18 -32.30
N LEU A 402 0.68 0.73 -32.88
CA LEU A 402 -0.24 1.61 -32.14
C LEU A 402 -1.15 0.83 -31.19
N LEU A 403 -1.77 -0.25 -31.67
CA LEU A 403 -2.78 -0.99 -30.90
C LEU A 403 -2.15 -1.93 -29.90
N TRP A 404 -1.18 -2.76 -30.31
CA TRP A 404 -0.60 -3.76 -29.41
C TRP A 404 0.51 -3.15 -28.56
N LEU A 405 1.53 -2.55 -29.17
CA LEU A 405 2.67 -2.01 -28.42
C LEU A 405 2.28 -0.77 -27.60
N GLY A 406 1.49 0.15 -28.18
CA GLY A 406 0.98 1.31 -27.46
C GLY A 406 0.18 0.92 -26.22
N ALA A 407 -0.75 -0.03 -26.35
CA ALA A 407 -1.50 -0.54 -25.21
C ALA A 407 -0.63 -1.28 -24.20
N ALA A 408 0.40 -2.00 -24.63
CA ALA A 408 1.34 -2.66 -23.73
C ALA A 408 2.10 -1.66 -22.85
N TRP A 409 2.54 -0.52 -23.41
CA TRP A 409 3.13 0.55 -22.60
C TRP A 409 2.12 1.20 -21.66
N VAL A 410 0.88 1.44 -22.11
CA VAL A 410 -0.20 1.94 -21.23
C VAL A 410 -0.43 0.99 -20.05
N GLY A 411 -0.51 -0.31 -20.28
CA GLY A 411 -0.66 -1.31 -19.22
C GLY A 411 0.55 -1.41 -18.31
N ALA A 412 1.78 -1.26 -18.85
CA ALA A 412 3.00 -1.27 -18.06
C ALA A 412 3.15 -0.04 -17.14
N LEU A 413 2.46 1.06 -17.49
CA LEU A 413 2.34 2.29 -16.72
C LEU A 413 1.01 2.33 -15.95
N ASN A 414 0.55 1.19 -15.43
CA ASN A 414 -0.73 1.09 -14.70
C ASN A 414 -0.84 2.13 -13.57
N ASN A 415 0.27 2.34 -12.84
CA ASN A 415 0.41 3.32 -11.76
C ASN A 415 0.17 4.78 -12.21
N GLU A 416 0.46 5.11 -13.46
CA GLU A 416 0.25 6.45 -14.02
C GLU A 416 -1.05 6.58 -14.81
N THR A 417 -1.68 5.46 -15.18
CA THR A 417 -2.82 5.43 -16.10
C THR A 417 -4.12 5.06 -15.38
N PHE A 418 -4.22 3.84 -14.85
CA PHE A 418 -5.45 3.30 -14.26
C PHE A 418 -5.59 3.60 -12.77
N ASP A 419 -4.49 3.74 -12.03
CA ASP A 419 -4.55 4.06 -10.60
C ASP A 419 -5.12 5.46 -10.33
N ARG A 420 -5.27 6.30 -11.37
CA ARG A 420 -5.93 7.60 -11.27
C ARG A 420 -7.46 7.52 -11.33
N ILE A 421 -8.02 6.35 -11.64
CA ILE A 421 -9.47 6.15 -11.65
C ILE A 421 -9.93 6.00 -10.18
N PRO A 422 -10.97 6.72 -9.72
CA PRO A 422 -11.43 6.72 -8.32
C PRO A 422 -12.19 5.43 -7.97
N ILE A 423 -11.52 4.28 -8.09
CA ILE A 423 -12.03 2.92 -7.80
C ILE A 423 -10.92 2.03 -7.23
N GLN A 424 -9.88 2.62 -6.64
CA GLN A 424 -8.72 1.89 -6.14
C GLN A 424 -9.09 0.82 -5.10
N ARG A 425 -10.23 1.00 -4.41
CA ARG A 425 -10.81 0.04 -3.48
C ARG A 425 -12.31 -0.08 -3.71
N LEU A 426 -12.78 -1.31 -3.75
CA LEU A 426 -14.20 -1.65 -3.97
C LEU A 426 -14.93 -1.86 -2.63
N THR A 427 -14.61 -1.07 -1.61
CA THR A 427 -15.35 -1.10 -0.35
C THR A 427 -16.58 -0.17 -0.43
N ALA A 428 -17.64 -0.50 0.31
CA ALA A 428 -18.86 0.32 0.30
C ALA A 428 -18.60 1.76 0.79
N HIS A 429 -17.69 1.93 1.76
CA HIS A 429 -17.29 3.24 2.28
C HIS A 429 -16.54 4.07 1.22
N ASP A 430 -15.55 3.48 0.54
CA ASP A 430 -14.71 4.19 -0.44
C ASP A 430 -15.53 4.66 -1.66
N ILE A 431 -16.48 3.84 -2.10
CA ILE A 431 -17.38 4.17 -3.22
C ILE A 431 -18.29 5.38 -2.89
N GLN A 432 -18.68 5.54 -1.62
CA GLN A 432 -19.51 6.66 -1.17
C GLN A 432 -18.68 7.93 -0.90
N ALA A 433 -17.47 7.78 -0.37
CA ALA A 433 -16.61 8.89 0.02
C ALA A 433 -15.90 9.57 -1.16
N GLN A 434 -15.59 8.84 -2.23
CA GLN A 434 -14.87 9.38 -3.38
C GLN A 434 -15.81 10.00 -4.44
N PRO A 435 -15.65 11.29 -4.78
CA PRO A 435 -16.46 11.92 -5.81
C PRO A 435 -16.18 11.27 -7.17
N GLY A 436 -17.23 10.77 -7.84
CA GLY A 436 -17.13 10.15 -9.16
C GLY A 436 -16.80 8.64 -9.16
N ALA A 437 -16.66 7.99 -8.00
CA ALA A 437 -16.39 6.55 -7.93
C ALA A 437 -17.54 5.70 -8.50
N VAL A 438 -18.79 6.00 -8.14
CA VAL A 438 -19.99 5.29 -8.65
C VAL A 438 -20.10 5.33 -10.18
N PRO A 439 -20.08 6.50 -10.86
CA PRO A 439 -20.16 6.54 -12.32
C PRO A 439 -18.94 5.88 -12.99
N ALA A 440 -17.73 6.01 -12.42
CA ALA A 440 -16.55 5.32 -12.92
C ALA A 440 -16.69 3.80 -12.84
N LEU A 441 -17.15 3.26 -11.72
CA LEU A 441 -17.39 1.84 -11.52
C LEU A 441 -18.43 1.30 -12.52
N ILE A 442 -19.56 1.98 -12.69
CA ILE A 442 -20.59 1.59 -13.66
C ILE A 442 -20.00 1.57 -15.08
N ALA A 443 -19.26 2.61 -15.47
CA ALA A 443 -18.65 2.70 -16.78
C ALA A 443 -17.64 1.56 -17.03
N VAL A 444 -16.79 1.25 -16.05
CA VAL A 444 -15.82 0.15 -16.14
C VAL A 444 -16.52 -1.20 -16.25
N VAL A 445 -17.53 -1.48 -15.41
CA VAL A 445 -18.29 -2.74 -15.45
C VAL A 445 -19.00 -2.92 -16.79
N LEU A 446 -19.70 -1.89 -17.28
CA LEU A 446 -20.38 -1.94 -18.58
C LEU A 446 -19.40 -2.13 -19.74
N THR A 447 -18.21 -1.50 -19.65
CA THR A 447 -17.15 -1.64 -20.66
C THR A 447 -16.61 -3.07 -20.67
N ILE A 448 -16.24 -3.62 -19.52
CA ILE A 448 -15.74 -5.00 -19.40
C ILE A 448 -16.80 -6.01 -19.87
N PHE A 449 -18.06 -5.81 -19.48
CA PHE A 449 -19.17 -6.66 -19.92
C PHE A 449 -19.36 -6.62 -21.44
N SER A 450 -19.31 -5.43 -22.04
CA SER A 450 -19.41 -5.26 -23.49
C SER A 450 -18.24 -5.92 -24.23
N ILE A 451 -17.02 -5.79 -23.70
CA ILE A 451 -15.82 -6.47 -24.23
C ILE A 451 -16.00 -7.99 -24.14
N ALA A 452 -16.44 -8.51 -23.00
CA ALA A 452 -16.65 -9.94 -22.80
C ALA A 452 -17.70 -10.50 -23.77
N LEU A 453 -18.81 -9.79 -23.98
CA LEU A 453 -19.85 -10.19 -24.95
C LEU A 453 -19.31 -10.19 -26.39
N ALA A 454 -18.55 -9.16 -26.78
CA ALA A 454 -17.94 -9.08 -28.11
C ALA A 454 -16.89 -10.20 -28.35
N GLN A 455 -16.10 -10.54 -27.33
CA GLN A 455 -15.13 -11.63 -27.41
C GLN A 455 -15.82 -13.00 -27.44
N ALA A 456 -16.87 -13.20 -26.64
CA ALA A 456 -17.69 -14.41 -26.67
C ALA A 456 -18.34 -14.63 -28.04
N TRP A 457 -18.88 -13.55 -28.63
CA TRP A 457 -19.39 -13.57 -30.00
C TRP A 457 -18.30 -13.94 -31.02
N SER A 458 -17.09 -13.39 -30.87
CA SER A 458 -15.95 -13.73 -31.73
C SER A 458 -15.53 -15.20 -31.59
N PHE A 459 -15.52 -15.77 -30.38
CA PHE A 459 -15.24 -17.20 -30.18
C PHE A 459 -16.29 -18.09 -30.82
N ARG A 460 -17.56 -17.67 -30.79
CA ARG A 460 -18.65 -18.37 -31.46
C ARG A 460 -18.44 -18.37 -32.97
N LEU A 461 -18.11 -17.22 -33.58
CA LEU A 461 -17.88 -17.13 -35.02
C LEU A 461 -16.72 -18.02 -35.51
N GLU A 462 -15.68 -18.19 -34.71
CA GLU A 462 -14.57 -19.10 -35.02
C GLU A 462 -14.82 -20.58 -34.63
N GLY A 463 -15.98 -20.91 -34.05
CA GLY A 463 -16.32 -22.27 -33.60
C GLY A 463 -15.50 -22.77 -32.41
N ARG A 464 -14.86 -21.88 -31.64
CA ARG A 464 -13.99 -22.23 -30.49
C ARG A 464 -14.67 -22.04 -29.13
N MET A 465 -15.89 -21.48 -29.10
CA MET A 465 -16.62 -21.17 -27.87
C MET A 465 -16.72 -22.33 -26.86
N PRO A 466 -16.99 -23.61 -27.24
CA PRO A 466 -17.08 -24.68 -26.25
C PRO A 466 -15.79 -24.88 -25.44
N ARG A 467 -14.62 -24.76 -26.07
CA ARG A 467 -13.32 -24.95 -25.41
C ARG A 467 -13.04 -23.83 -24.41
N TYR A 468 -13.36 -22.60 -24.78
CA TYR A 468 -13.16 -21.44 -23.90
C TYR A 468 -14.19 -21.37 -22.78
N LEU A 469 -15.44 -21.78 -23.03
CA LEU A 469 -16.42 -21.95 -21.95
C LEU A 469 -15.92 -22.96 -20.92
N ALA A 470 -15.34 -24.09 -21.35
CA ALA A 470 -14.74 -25.06 -20.43
C ALA A 470 -13.56 -24.45 -19.64
N LEU A 471 -12.65 -23.73 -20.30
CA LEU A 471 -11.51 -23.07 -19.65
C LEU A 471 -11.96 -22.03 -18.61
N TYR A 472 -12.88 -21.13 -18.97
CA TYR A 472 -13.38 -20.12 -18.04
C TYR A 472 -14.25 -20.71 -16.93
N SER A 473 -14.96 -21.81 -17.21
CA SER A 473 -15.66 -22.55 -16.15
C SER A 473 -14.67 -23.15 -15.15
N LEU A 474 -13.51 -23.62 -15.59
CA LEU A 474 -12.45 -24.09 -14.71
C LEU A 474 -11.87 -22.95 -13.86
N PHE A 475 -11.61 -21.77 -14.46
CA PHE A 475 -11.16 -20.60 -13.70
C PHE A 475 -12.18 -20.18 -12.64
N VAL A 476 -13.46 -20.09 -13.00
CA VAL A 476 -14.54 -19.75 -12.05
C VAL A 476 -14.64 -20.81 -10.96
N ALA A 477 -14.59 -22.10 -11.29
CA ALA A 477 -14.63 -23.17 -10.29
C ALA A 477 -13.44 -23.11 -9.33
N ALA A 478 -12.22 -22.82 -9.83
CA ALA A 478 -11.04 -22.64 -8.99
C ALA A 478 -11.19 -21.45 -8.04
N ILE A 479 -11.70 -20.31 -8.52
CA ILE A 479 -11.97 -19.13 -7.69
C ILE A 479 -13.04 -19.42 -6.64
N LEU A 480 -14.13 -20.10 -7.00
CA LEU A 480 -15.20 -20.49 -6.07
C LEU A 480 -14.70 -21.47 -4.99
N LEU A 481 -13.82 -22.40 -5.36
CA LEU A 481 -13.18 -23.30 -4.41
C LEU A 481 -12.28 -22.52 -3.43
N MET A 482 -11.52 -21.56 -3.92
CA MET A 482 -10.68 -20.69 -3.10
C MET A 482 -11.51 -19.81 -2.15
N LEU A 483 -12.65 -19.28 -2.62
CA LEU A 483 -13.59 -18.49 -1.81
C LEU A 483 -14.25 -19.32 -0.69
N ALA A 484 -14.35 -20.63 -0.85
CA ALA A 484 -14.92 -21.53 0.15
C ALA A 484 -13.95 -21.87 1.30
N LEU A 485 -12.67 -21.45 1.22
CA LEU A 485 -11.68 -21.72 2.27
C LEU A 485 -11.90 -20.77 3.46
N PRO A 486 -12.13 -21.29 4.69
CA PRO A 486 -12.37 -20.45 5.86
C PRO A 486 -11.08 -19.72 6.29
N GLY A 487 -11.24 -18.47 6.77
CA GLY A 487 -10.14 -17.67 7.31
C GLY A 487 -9.24 -16.99 6.28
N LEU A 488 -9.58 -17.07 4.98
CA LEU A 488 -8.86 -16.41 3.89
C LEU A 488 -9.81 -15.51 3.09
N ASN A 489 -9.28 -14.40 2.59
CA ASN A 489 -9.97 -13.48 1.71
C ASN A 489 -9.35 -13.51 0.31
N LEU A 490 -10.20 -13.43 -0.71
CA LEU A 490 -9.78 -13.38 -2.10
C LEU A 490 -9.31 -11.97 -2.46
N ARG A 491 -8.03 -11.82 -2.84
CA ARG A 491 -7.47 -10.57 -3.38
C ARG A 491 -6.96 -10.78 -4.79
N ILE A 492 -7.72 -10.29 -5.77
CA ILE A 492 -7.33 -10.41 -7.17
C ILE A 492 -6.44 -9.22 -7.56
N HIS A 493 -5.13 -9.45 -7.57
CA HIS A 493 -4.17 -8.51 -8.12
C HIS A 493 -4.35 -8.35 -9.64
N HIS A 494 -4.06 -7.18 -10.18
CA HIS A 494 -4.26 -6.86 -11.60
C HIS A 494 -3.45 -7.76 -12.55
N TYR A 495 -2.29 -8.27 -12.12
CA TYR A 495 -1.52 -9.23 -12.92
C TYR A 495 -2.24 -10.58 -13.05
N ILE A 496 -2.97 -11.03 -12.01
CA ILE A 496 -3.76 -12.27 -12.04
C ILE A 496 -4.93 -12.08 -12.99
N LEU A 497 -5.62 -10.94 -12.88
CA LEU A 497 -6.69 -10.57 -13.79
C LEU A 497 -6.20 -10.56 -15.25
N ALA A 498 -5.01 -10.00 -15.50
CA ALA A 498 -4.40 -10.02 -16.82
C ALA A 498 -4.20 -11.45 -17.35
N LEU A 499 -3.62 -12.35 -16.55
CA LEU A 499 -3.41 -13.75 -16.94
C LEU A 499 -4.72 -14.51 -17.20
N LEU A 500 -5.77 -14.25 -16.40
CA LEU A 500 -7.09 -14.85 -16.58
C LEU A 500 -7.79 -14.38 -17.86
N LEU A 501 -7.62 -13.12 -18.24
CA LEU A 501 -8.28 -12.50 -19.39
C LEU A 501 -7.51 -12.65 -20.72
N LEU A 502 -6.19 -12.82 -20.69
CA LEU A 502 -5.35 -12.95 -21.89
C LEU A 502 -5.82 -14.05 -22.87
N PRO A 503 -6.24 -15.25 -22.43
CA PRO A 503 -6.82 -16.26 -23.33
C PRO A 503 -8.00 -15.77 -24.17
N GLY A 504 -8.78 -14.84 -23.61
CA GLY A 504 -9.93 -14.19 -24.24
C GLY A 504 -9.59 -13.27 -25.41
N THR A 505 -8.31 -12.96 -25.62
CA THR A 505 -7.83 -12.06 -26.68
C THR A 505 -7.14 -12.80 -27.84
N SER A 506 -7.30 -14.13 -27.92
CA SER A 506 -6.62 -14.98 -28.91
C SER A 506 -7.20 -14.90 -30.33
N PHE A 507 -7.42 -13.69 -30.83
CA PHE A 507 -7.94 -13.40 -32.17
C PHE A 507 -7.00 -12.46 -32.92
N GLN A 508 -6.98 -12.60 -34.24
CA GLN A 508 -6.33 -11.63 -35.13
C GLN A 508 -7.37 -10.59 -35.58
N ASN A 509 -7.81 -9.75 -34.64
CA ASN A 509 -8.64 -8.57 -34.90
C ASN A 509 -8.10 -7.35 -34.12
N ARG A 510 -8.50 -6.14 -34.51
CA ARG A 510 -7.94 -4.89 -33.97
C ARG A 510 -8.20 -4.69 -32.47
N THR A 511 -9.40 -5.03 -32.01
CA THR A 511 -9.76 -4.91 -30.59
C THR A 511 -8.95 -5.87 -29.72
N SER A 512 -8.73 -7.10 -30.19
CA SER A 512 -7.91 -8.07 -29.46
C SER A 512 -6.42 -7.69 -29.46
N LEU A 513 -5.90 -7.00 -30.49
CA LEU A 513 -4.55 -6.42 -30.42
C LEU A 513 -4.43 -5.43 -29.26
N LEU A 514 -5.41 -4.52 -29.13
CA LEU A 514 -5.46 -3.53 -28.07
C LEU A 514 -5.54 -4.18 -26.68
N TYR A 515 -6.50 -5.08 -26.48
CA TYR A 515 -6.69 -5.73 -25.18
C TYR A 515 -5.51 -6.63 -24.82
N GLN A 516 -4.95 -7.36 -25.78
CA GLN A 516 -3.81 -8.24 -25.52
C GLN A 516 -2.57 -7.45 -25.12
N GLY A 517 -2.27 -6.36 -25.83
CA GLY A 517 -1.18 -5.45 -25.46
C GLY A 517 -1.38 -4.93 -24.03
N LEU A 518 -2.56 -4.36 -23.76
CA LEU A 518 -2.91 -3.82 -22.44
C LEU A 518 -2.70 -4.84 -21.31
N LEU A 519 -3.24 -6.05 -21.46
CA LEU A 519 -3.14 -7.09 -20.44
C LEU A 519 -1.70 -7.59 -20.26
N VAL A 520 -0.91 -7.71 -21.34
CA VAL A 520 0.53 -8.03 -21.21
C VAL A 520 1.26 -6.95 -20.43
N GLY A 521 0.97 -5.68 -20.70
CA GLY A 521 1.53 -4.54 -19.95
C GLY A 521 1.17 -4.59 -18.46
N MET A 522 -0.10 -4.79 -18.14
CA MET A 522 -0.57 -4.89 -16.74
C MET A 522 0.04 -6.08 -16.00
N PHE A 523 0.19 -7.22 -16.70
CA PHE A 523 0.89 -8.39 -16.16
C PHE A 523 2.34 -8.06 -15.81
N VAL A 524 3.06 -7.41 -16.73
CA VAL A 524 4.44 -6.97 -16.51
C VAL A 524 4.52 -5.99 -15.34
N ASN A 525 3.67 -4.97 -15.28
CA ASN A 525 3.66 -3.98 -14.20
C ASN A 525 3.48 -4.65 -12.83
N GLY A 526 2.44 -5.49 -12.69
CA GLY A 526 2.14 -6.11 -11.39
C GLY A 526 3.27 -7.00 -10.89
N ILE A 527 3.87 -7.83 -11.76
CA ILE A 527 4.98 -8.71 -11.34
C ILE A 527 6.28 -7.93 -11.13
N ALA A 528 6.60 -6.96 -11.99
CA ALA A 528 7.82 -6.16 -11.86
C ALA A 528 7.84 -5.40 -10.51
N ARG A 529 6.71 -4.80 -10.12
CA ARG A 529 6.59 -4.00 -8.89
C ARG A 529 6.35 -4.84 -7.63
N TRP A 530 5.39 -5.78 -7.67
CA TRP A 530 4.92 -6.50 -6.49
C TRP A 530 5.39 -7.96 -6.43
N GLY A 531 5.74 -8.55 -7.57
CA GLY A 531 6.05 -9.98 -7.66
C GLY A 531 4.79 -10.84 -7.74
N PHE A 532 4.95 -12.14 -7.48
CA PHE A 532 3.84 -13.10 -7.45
C PHE A 532 3.19 -13.13 -6.07
N ASP A 533 2.42 -12.08 -5.75
CA ASP A 533 1.69 -11.99 -4.49
C ASP A 533 0.54 -13.02 -4.43
N SER A 534 0.12 -13.42 -3.23
CA SER A 534 -0.91 -14.44 -3.05
C SER A 534 -2.29 -13.96 -3.54
N LEU A 535 -3.04 -14.87 -4.16
CA LEU A 535 -4.46 -14.69 -4.49
C LEU A 535 -5.36 -14.79 -3.24
N LEU A 536 -4.89 -15.50 -2.21
CA LEU A 536 -5.56 -15.70 -0.93
C LEU A 536 -4.73 -15.06 0.18
N GLN A 537 -5.29 -14.06 0.86
CA GLN A 537 -4.63 -13.35 1.95
C GLN A 537 -5.43 -13.50 3.24
N THR A 538 -4.75 -13.37 4.38
CA THR A 538 -5.42 -13.34 5.68
C THR A 538 -6.18 -12.01 5.86
N PRO A 539 -7.23 -11.95 6.69
CA PRO A 539 -7.91 -10.69 7.01
C PRO A 539 -6.94 -9.60 7.49
N GLY A 540 -5.95 -9.94 8.31
CA GLY A 540 -4.94 -8.97 8.80
C GLY A 540 -4.02 -8.39 7.71
N GLU A 541 -3.72 -9.16 6.65
CA GLU A 541 -2.94 -8.66 5.50
C GLU A 541 -3.78 -7.81 4.53
N LEU A 542 -5.09 -8.05 4.47
CA LEU A 542 -6.02 -7.33 3.59
C LEU A 542 -6.32 -5.91 4.09
N PHE A 543 -6.32 -5.73 5.42
CA PHE A 543 -6.71 -4.49 6.09
C PHE A 543 -5.56 -3.76 6.77
N GLN A 544 -4.29 -3.96 6.38
CA GLN A 544 -3.16 -3.23 6.97
C GLN A 544 -3.42 -1.72 6.97
N GLY A 545 -3.83 -1.19 8.13
CA GLY A 545 -4.15 0.21 8.38
C GLY A 545 -5.60 0.68 8.14
N ALA A 546 -6.52 -0.17 7.67
CA ALA A 546 -7.92 0.18 7.51
C ALA A 546 -8.73 -0.17 8.77
N GLN A 547 -9.69 0.68 9.16
CA GLN A 547 -10.64 0.36 10.24
C GLN A 547 -11.47 -0.88 9.87
N GLN A 548 -11.43 -1.90 10.71
CA GLN A 548 -12.07 -3.20 10.50
C GLN A 548 -13.50 -3.29 11.06
N GLY A 549 -13.93 -2.28 11.82
CA GLY A 549 -15.19 -2.27 12.56
C GLY A 549 -15.15 -3.16 13.80
N THR A 550 -13.99 -3.39 14.40
CA THR A 550 -13.87 -4.28 15.58
C THR A 550 -14.53 -3.68 16.81
N LEU A 551 -14.87 -4.55 17.79
CA LEU A 551 -15.33 -4.11 19.10
C LEU A 551 -14.37 -3.07 19.71
N LEU A 552 -14.92 -1.97 20.23
CA LEU A 552 -14.14 -0.91 20.89
C LEU A 552 -14.20 -1.06 22.42
N PRO A 553 -13.13 -0.72 23.15
CA PRO A 553 -13.13 -0.80 24.60
C PRO A 553 -14.01 0.30 25.23
N GLU A 554 -14.77 -0.07 26.25
CA GLU A 554 -15.52 0.87 27.09
C GLU A 554 -14.60 1.39 28.19
N ILE A 555 -14.08 2.61 27.99
CA ILE A 555 -13.11 3.23 28.88
C ILE A 555 -13.82 4.18 29.85
N GLY A 556 -13.67 3.94 31.15
CA GLY A 556 -14.12 4.85 32.20
C GLY A 556 -12.98 5.74 32.68
N VAL A 557 -13.25 7.00 32.97
CA VAL A 557 -12.28 7.88 33.65
C VAL A 557 -12.49 7.75 35.16
N VAL A 558 -11.46 7.28 35.87
CA VAL A 558 -11.50 7.04 37.33
C VAL A 558 -11.16 8.32 38.08
N SER A 559 -10.14 9.05 37.61
CA SER A 559 -9.72 10.32 38.20
C SER A 559 -9.02 11.18 37.15
N VAL A 560 -9.27 12.49 37.18
CA VAL A 560 -8.56 13.49 36.37
C VAL A 560 -7.96 14.52 37.31
N GLY A 561 -6.66 14.77 37.20
CA GLY A 561 -5.99 15.93 37.79
C GLY A 561 -5.32 16.77 36.71
N MET A 562 -4.54 17.79 37.08
CA MET A 562 -3.74 18.56 36.10
C MET A 562 -2.53 17.79 35.59
N SER A 563 -1.91 16.96 36.43
CA SER A 563 -0.66 16.25 36.13
C SER A 563 -0.83 14.76 35.80
N ALA A 564 -1.99 14.18 36.10
CA ALA A 564 -2.26 12.76 35.85
C ALA A 564 -3.73 12.49 35.57
N ILE A 565 -4.00 11.48 34.76
CA ILE A 565 -5.33 10.95 34.46
C ILE A 565 -5.32 9.43 34.60
N SER A 566 -6.32 8.86 35.26
CA SER A 566 -6.46 7.42 35.48
C SER A 566 -7.70 6.90 34.77
N PHE A 567 -7.51 5.82 34.00
CA PHE A 567 -8.54 5.15 33.24
C PHE A 567 -8.83 3.76 33.81
N GLY A 568 -10.11 3.44 33.94
CA GLY A 568 -10.61 2.08 34.14
C GLY A 568 -10.85 1.46 32.77
N LEU A 569 -10.09 0.41 32.47
CA LEU A 569 -10.05 -0.24 31.16
C LEU A 569 -11.03 -1.42 31.05
N GLY A 570 -11.87 -1.63 32.08
CA GLY A 570 -12.85 -2.71 32.12
C GLY A 570 -12.24 -4.09 32.43
N ALA A 571 -13.07 -5.12 32.29
CA ALA A 571 -12.69 -6.51 32.54
C ALA A 571 -12.29 -7.22 31.23
N LEU A 572 -11.25 -8.05 31.32
CA LEU A 572 -10.73 -8.91 30.26
C LEU A 572 -10.72 -10.37 30.74
N PRO A 573 -10.82 -11.37 29.84
CA PRO A 573 -10.94 -11.25 28.39
C PRO A 573 -12.37 -10.89 27.92
N ARG A 574 -12.49 -10.39 26.69
CA ARG A 574 -13.76 -10.04 26.04
C ARG A 574 -13.94 -10.81 24.74
N TRP A 575 -15.07 -11.50 24.61
CA TRP A 575 -15.41 -12.22 23.38
C TRP A 575 -16.21 -11.34 22.43
N ASP A 576 -15.76 -11.23 21.18
CA ASP A 576 -16.52 -10.61 20.11
C ASP A 576 -17.23 -11.69 19.27
N ALA A 577 -18.56 -11.69 19.34
CA ALA A 577 -19.40 -12.65 18.63
C ALA A 577 -19.40 -12.44 17.10
N GLU A 578 -19.15 -11.22 16.63
CA GLU A 578 -19.16 -10.89 15.19
C GLU A 578 -17.86 -11.33 14.52
N THR A 579 -16.71 -10.97 15.10
CA THR A 579 -15.39 -11.33 14.55
C THR A 579 -14.89 -12.71 15.00
N LYS A 580 -15.53 -13.33 16.00
CA LYS A 580 -15.12 -14.60 16.63
C LYS A 580 -13.70 -14.57 17.19
N VAL A 581 -13.29 -13.40 17.69
CA VAL A 581 -11.99 -13.18 18.32
C VAL A 581 -12.19 -13.03 19.83
N LEU A 582 -11.30 -13.66 20.60
CA LEU A 582 -11.19 -13.42 22.04
C LEU A 582 -10.12 -12.35 22.26
N PHE A 583 -10.52 -11.20 22.78
CA PHE A 583 -9.61 -10.14 23.18
C PHE A 583 -9.14 -10.36 24.61
N ASP A 584 -7.84 -10.47 24.81
CA ASP A 584 -7.18 -10.71 26.09
C ASP A 584 -6.36 -9.51 26.59
N GLY A 585 -6.28 -8.43 25.80
CA GLY A 585 -5.56 -7.22 26.17
C GLY A 585 -6.17 -5.91 25.69
N ILE A 586 -5.56 -4.79 26.12
CA ILE A 586 -5.90 -3.42 25.73
C ILE A 586 -4.61 -2.65 25.42
N SER A 587 -4.64 -1.87 24.34
CA SER A 587 -3.60 -0.92 23.95
C SER A 587 -4.11 0.50 24.09
N ALA A 588 -3.25 1.43 24.53
CA ALA A 588 -3.56 2.86 24.54
C ALA A 588 -2.53 3.68 23.75
N LEU A 589 -3.03 4.61 22.93
CA LEU A 589 -2.24 5.66 22.28
C LEU A 589 -2.40 6.97 23.03
N VAL A 590 -1.30 7.72 23.12
CA VAL A 590 -1.29 9.14 23.49
C VAL A 590 -0.60 9.89 22.37
N ASN A 591 -1.29 10.87 21.76
CA ASN A 591 -0.77 11.64 20.63
C ASN A 591 -0.26 10.75 19.47
N ASP A 592 -1.03 9.73 19.12
CA ASP A 592 -0.72 8.76 18.06
C ASP A 592 0.54 7.89 18.32
N VAL A 593 1.00 7.85 19.58
CA VAL A 593 2.10 6.98 20.05
C VAL A 593 1.57 5.93 21.02
N GLU A 594 1.90 4.66 20.79
CA GLU A 594 1.53 3.58 21.69
C GLU A 594 2.27 3.70 23.03
N ARG A 595 1.54 3.97 24.12
CA ARG A 595 2.11 4.21 25.45
C ARG A 595 1.83 3.08 26.44
N PHE A 596 0.82 2.27 26.18
CA PHE A 596 0.41 1.22 27.10
C PHE A 596 -0.07 -0.03 26.37
N ARG A 597 0.24 -1.18 26.96
CA ARG A 597 -0.36 -2.49 26.66
C ARG A 597 -0.58 -3.23 27.98
N GLY A 598 -1.79 -3.75 28.20
CA GLY A 598 -2.10 -4.57 29.37
C GLY A 598 -2.96 -5.77 28.99
N TYR A 599 -2.81 -6.90 29.70
CA TYR A 599 -3.53 -8.13 29.45
C TYR A 599 -4.33 -8.57 30.69
N GLY A 600 -5.48 -9.21 30.48
CA GLY A 600 -6.29 -9.79 31.55
C GLY A 600 -5.62 -11.02 32.15
N GLY A 601 -5.58 -11.11 33.49
CA GLY A 601 -5.03 -12.27 34.20
C GLY A 601 -3.51 -12.30 34.35
N SER A 602 -2.77 -11.26 33.97
CA SER A 602 -1.39 -11.08 34.42
C SER A 602 -1.39 -10.47 35.82
N ASP A 603 -1.22 -11.34 36.83
CA ASP A 603 -0.82 -11.05 38.21
C ASP A 603 -0.06 -9.72 38.36
N GLY A 604 -0.40 -8.84 39.30
CA GLY A 604 -0.87 -9.23 40.63
C GLY A 604 0.22 -10.00 41.35
N THR A 605 1.46 -9.49 41.37
CA THR A 605 2.44 -9.94 42.36
C THR A 605 2.05 -9.39 43.73
N ASP A 606 0.94 -9.85 44.27
CA ASP A 606 0.90 -10.28 45.67
C ASP A 606 -0.20 -11.31 45.83
N TRP A 607 0.16 -12.42 46.46
CA TRP A 607 -0.74 -13.52 46.74
C TRP A 607 -1.72 -13.06 47.81
N ASP A 608 -2.96 -12.74 47.44
CA ASP A 608 -4.05 -12.72 48.40
C ASP A 608 -5.31 -13.35 47.82
N ASP A 609 -5.79 -14.36 48.53
CA ASP A 609 -6.97 -15.14 48.23
C ASP A 609 -8.23 -14.27 48.35
N GLY A 610 -8.83 -13.87 47.23
CA GLY A 610 -10.14 -13.25 47.23
C GLY A 610 -10.57 -12.72 45.87
N GLU A 611 -11.60 -13.34 45.28
CA GLU A 611 -12.50 -12.80 44.23
C GLU A 611 -12.01 -11.56 43.43
N GLY A 612 -10.89 -11.69 42.73
CA GLY A 612 -10.33 -10.63 41.91
C GLY A 612 -11.02 -10.54 40.55
N SER A 613 -12.20 -9.92 40.48
CA SER A 613 -12.71 -9.30 39.26
C SER A 613 -11.83 -8.10 38.90
N GLY A 614 -10.60 -8.35 38.44
CA GLY A 614 -9.58 -7.33 38.26
C GLY A 614 -9.88 -6.42 37.08
N SER A 615 -10.61 -5.33 37.29
CA SER A 615 -10.68 -4.23 36.33
C SER A 615 -9.28 -3.64 36.15
N LEU A 616 -8.75 -3.68 34.95
CA LEU A 616 -7.43 -3.13 34.65
C LEU A 616 -7.49 -1.59 34.75
N THR A 617 -6.58 -0.98 35.49
CA THR A 617 -6.46 0.48 35.58
C THR A 617 -5.13 0.95 35.00
N TRP A 618 -5.14 2.05 34.26
CA TRP A 618 -3.93 2.68 33.73
C TRP A 618 -3.92 4.17 34.05
N THR A 619 -2.84 4.62 34.67
CA THR A 619 -2.61 6.03 34.97
C THR A 619 -1.57 6.59 34.03
N TRP A 620 -1.90 7.71 33.40
CA TRP A 620 -1.01 8.48 32.55
C TRP A 620 -0.62 9.77 33.26
N HIS A 621 0.67 10.09 33.25
CA HIS A 621 1.19 11.36 33.73
C HIS A 621 1.43 12.29 32.54
N ARG A 622 0.98 13.54 32.65
CA ARG A 622 1.13 14.54 31.60
C ARG A 622 2.59 14.64 31.18
N HIS A 623 2.85 14.50 29.89
CA HIS A 623 4.19 14.62 29.37
C HIS A 623 4.62 16.08 29.32
N ARG A 624 5.86 16.35 29.76
CA ARG A 624 6.45 17.69 29.71
C ARG A 624 7.57 17.71 28.68
N VAL A 625 7.34 18.48 27.62
CA VAL A 625 8.34 18.70 26.56
C VAL A 625 9.51 19.49 27.16
N GLY A 626 10.74 18.97 27.07
CA GLY A 626 11.94 19.76 27.40
C GLY A 626 12.70 19.46 28.70
N ARG A 627 12.60 18.26 29.30
CA ARG A 627 13.68 17.78 30.20
C ARG A 627 14.13 16.37 29.81
N PRO A 628 15.43 16.12 29.60
CA PRO A 628 15.95 14.78 29.74
C PRO A 628 15.72 14.39 31.20
N SER A 629 14.76 13.49 31.45
CA SER A 629 14.62 12.83 32.72
C SER A 629 15.95 12.13 33.01
N ALA A 630 16.68 12.65 33.99
CA ALA A 630 17.77 11.93 34.62
C ALA A 630 17.23 10.55 35.06
N PRO A 631 18.01 9.46 34.89
CA PRO A 631 17.63 8.19 35.45
C PRO A 631 17.55 8.34 36.97
N ASP A 632 16.52 7.75 37.57
CA ASP A 632 16.21 7.80 39.00
C ASP A 632 17.48 7.71 39.85
N GLY A 633 17.82 8.83 40.50
CA GLY A 633 19.01 8.98 41.33
C GLY A 633 18.88 10.24 42.15
N GLU A 634 18.60 10.06 43.44
CA GLU A 634 18.64 11.10 44.46
C GLU A 634 19.95 11.89 44.37
N GLY A 635 19.83 13.21 44.22
CA GLY A 635 20.99 14.09 44.13
C GLY A 635 20.57 15.54 44.02
N GLU A 636 20.38 16.20 45.16
CA GLU A 636 20.33 17.66 45.25
C GLU A 636 21.63 18.25 44.69
N LEU A 637 21.54 19.11 43.66
CA LEU A 637 22.60 20.05 43.35
C LEU A 637 22.04 21.37 42.83
N HIS A 638 22.34 22.41 43.60
CA HIS A 638 22.16 23.82 43.28
C HIS A 638 22.88 24.19 41.97
N GLY A 639 22.21 24.96 41.11
CA GLY A 639 22.79 25.56 39.91
C GLY A 639 21.92 26.69 39.39
N ASP A 640 22.46 27.91 39.51
CA ASP A 640 21.95 29.22 39.12
C ASP A 640 21.16 29.24 37.79
N ALA A 641 19.90 29.68 37.84
CA ALA A 641 19.09 29.96 36.66
C ALA A 641 19.23 31.44 36.29
N GLY A 642 19.96 31.71 35.21
CA GLY A 642 19.96 33.01 34.55
C GLY A 642 18.70 33.20 33.71
N ASP A 643 18.14 34.40 33.81
CA ASP A 643 17.00 34.92 33.04
C ASP A 643 17.07 34.59 31.55
N SER A 644 16.11 33.81 31.09
CA SER A 644 15.59 33.90 29.73
C SER A 644 14.06 33.83 29.82
N ASP A 645 13.45 35.00 30.02
CA ASP A 645 12.00 35.26 30.02
C ASP A 645 11.39 35.09 28.61
N VAL A 646 11.42 33.86 28.09
CA VAL A 646 10.60 33.45 26.95
C VAL A 646 9.74 32.26 27.40
N ASP A 647 8.57 32.60 27.96
CA ASP A 647 7.35 31.80 28.06
C ASP A 647 7.49 30.32 28.50
N ALA A 648 8.10 30.10 29.67
CA ALA A 648 8.13 28.78 30.33
C ALA A 648 6.75 28.32 30.83
N GLU A 649 5.78 29.21 31.04
CA GLU A 649 4.41 28.85 31.46
C GLU A 649 3.57 28.29 30.30
N THR A 650 3.85 28.65 29.04
CA THR A 650 2.99 28.28 27.89
C THR A 650 3.27 26.88 27.33
N LEU A 651 4.41 26.26 27.68
CA LEU A 651 4.86 24.96 27.16
C LEU A 651 4.46 23.75 28.03
N MET A 652 3.85 23.96 29.20
CA MET A 652 3.61 22.88 30.18
C MET A 652 2.29 22.12 30.00
N ASP A 653 1.42 22.55 29.10
CA ASP A 653 -0.01 22.20 29.15
C ASP A 653 -0.62 21.93 27.77
N LEU A 654 0.14 21.22 26.92
CA LEU A 654 -0.31 20.80 25.61
C LEU A 654 -1.48 19.80 25.72
N PRO A 655 -2.49 19.88 24.84
CA PRO A 655 -3.58 18.92 24.80
C PRO A 655 -3.05 17.52 24.47
N GLU A 656 -3.52 16.49 25.17
CA GLU A 656 -3.15 15.10 24.89
C GLU A 656 -4.37 14.33 24.36
N TYR A 657 -4.16 13.55 23.30
CA TYR A 657 -5.20 12.80 22.61
C TYR A 657 -5.07 11.31 22.92
N PHE A 658 -6.08 10.75 23.58
CA PHE A 658 -6.12 9.35 24.01
C PHE A 658 -6.97 8.49 23.09
N ARG A 659 -6.45 7.34 22.69
CA ARG A 659 -7.21 6.33 21.92
C ARG A 659 -6.96 4.95 22.50
N PHE A 660 -7.98 4.11 22.50
CA PHE A 660 -7.90 2.77 23.08
C PHE A 660 -8.38 1.72 22.09
N ALA A 661 -7.75 0.55 22.11
CA ALA A 661 -8.10 -0.61 21.29
C ALA A 661 -7.98 -1.89 22.12
N TYR A 662 -8.80 -2.89 21.81
CA TYR A 662 -8.58 -4.24 22.32
C TYR A 662 -7.39 -4.91 21.61
N MET A 663 -6.85 -5.96 22.23
CA MET A 663 -5.77 -6.78 21.71
C MET A 663 -6.11 -8.26 21.80
N ALA A 664 -5.68 -9.02 20.80
CA ALA A 664 -5.71 -10.48 20.79
C ALA A 664 -4.28 -10.97 20.62
N GLY A 665 -3.64 -11.36 21.73
CA GLY A 665 -2.20 -11.58 21.79
C GLY A 665 -1.45 -10.33 21.34
N SER A 666 -0.56 -10.43 20.36
CA SER A 666 0.24 -9.29 19.87
C SER A 666 -0.48 -8.38 18.87
N GLN A 667 -1.67 -8.75 18.39
CA GLN A 667 -2.41 -7.99 17.38
C GLN A 667 -3.34 -6.98 18.05
N VAL A 668 -3.34 -5.75 17.53
CA VAL A 668 -4.16 -4.64 18.03
C VAL A 668 -5.35 -4.46 17.10
N ALA A 669 -6.55 -4.30 17.68
CA ALA A 669 -7.79 -4.03 16.98
C ALA A 669 -7.94 -2.53 16.62
N ASP A 670 -9.11 -2.10 16.18
CA ASP A 670 -9.35 -0.69 15.85
C ASP A 670 -9.27 0.21 17.10
N PHE A 671 -8.64 1.36 16.91
CA PHE A 671 -8.60 2.41 17.92
C PHE A 671 -9.89 3.23 17.95
N SER A 672 -10.31 3.59 19.15
CA SER A 672 -11.39 4.55 19.37
C SER A 672 -11.10 5.92 18.73
N LYS A 673 -12.14 6.75 18.63
CA LYS A 673 -11.95 8.19 18.45
C LYS A 673 -11.13 8.78 19.61
N ALA A 674 -10.44 9.88 19.35
CA ALA A 674 -9.64 10.54 20.36
C ALA A 674 -10.52 11.14 21.45
N GLY A 675 -10.22 10.83 22.71
CA GLY A 675 -10.57 11.68 23.85
C GLY A 675 -9.48 12.74 24.03
N THR A 676 -9.86 13.97 24.34
CA THR A 676 -8.91 15.08 24.50
C THR A 676 -8.79 15.46 25.98
N TRP A 677 -7.56 15.56 26.47
CA TRP A 677 -7.25 16.10 27.79
C TRP A 677 -6.51 17.43 27.65
N THR A 678 -7.23 18.52 27.84
CA THR A 678 -6.67 19.88 27.86
C THR A 678 -6.24 20.25 29.29
N ALA A 679 -5.48 21.34 29.42
CA ALA A 679 -5.15 21.92 30.72
C ALA A 679 -6.13 23.03 31.16
N GLU A 680 -7.08 23.39 30.30
CA GLU A 680 -8.06 24.44 30.61
C GLU A 680 -9.21 23.83 31.43
N ASP A 681 -9.09 23.91 32.76
CA ASP A 681 -10.17 23.66 33.72
C ASP A 681 -10.30 24.87 34.66
N LEU A 682 -11.53 25.35 34.88
CA LEU A 682 -11.78 26.39 35.88
C LEU A 682 -12.02 25.68 37.23
N GLU A 683 -10.93 25.35 37.93
CA GLU A 683 -11.00 24.65 39.21
C GLU A 683 -11.71 25.48 40.30
N MET A 684 -11.49 26.80 40.35
CA MET A 684 -12.10 27.66 41.36
C MET A 684 -12.25 29.12 40.91
N LEU A 685 -13.41 29.71 41.21
CA LEU A 685 -13.66 31.15 41.06
C LEU A 685 -13.74 31.82 42.44
N ALA A 686 -12.69 32.52 42.85
CA ALA A 686 -12.66 33.24 44.13
C ALA A 686 -12.72 34.76 43.93
N THR A 687 -13.36 35.46 44.86
CA THR A 687 -13.32 36.93 44.94
C THR A 687 -12.99 37.33 46.37
N ASP A 688 -11.95 38.14 46.54
CA ASP A 688 -11.58 38.72 47.84
C ASP A 688 -12.80 39.42 48.48
N PRO A 689 -13.09 39.19 49.77
CA PRO A 689 -14.25 39.78 50.45
C PRO A 689 -14.42 41.29 50.25
N LYS A 690 -13.33 42.06 50.13
CA LYS A 690 -13.37 43.53 49.89
C LYS A 690 -13.93 43.90 48.52
N TYR A 691 -13.97 42.96 47.58
CA TYR A 691 -14.38 43.14 46.19
C TYR A 691 -15.63 42.35 45.80
N GLN A 692 -16.23 41.62 46.74
CA GLN A 692 -17.52 40.95 46.54
C GLN A 692 -18.62 41.97 46.22
N GLY A 693 -19.57 41.59 45.34
CA GLY A 693 -20.67 42.46 44.90
C GLY A 693 -20.27 43.61 43.98
N LYS A 694 -18.98 43.74 43.59
CA LYS A 694 -18.48 44.78 42.68
C LYS A 694 -18.24 44.30 41.24
N GLY A 695 -18.72 43.10 40.90
CA GLY A 695 -18.66 42.56 39.53
C GLY A 695 -17.35 41.86 39.14
N ALA A 696 -16.44 41.57 40.08
CA ALA A 696 -15.20 40.84 39.79
C ALA A 696 -15.46 39.42 39.25
N GLY A 697 -16.31 38.64 39.93
CA GLY A 697 -16.70 37.31 39.45
C GLY A 697 -17.37 37.33 38.08
N SER A 698 -18.18 38.34 37.76
CA SER A 698 -18.79 38.49 36.44
C SER A 698 -17.78 38.80 35.33
N GLN A 699 -16.69 39.51 35.64
CA GLN A 699 -15.63 39.77 34.65
C GLN A 699 -14.85 38.49 34.33
N LEU A 700 -14.48 37.72 35.35
CA LEU A 700 -13.81 36.44 35.20
C LEU A 700 -14.68 35.41 34.46
N MET A 701 -15.96 35.31 34.82
CA MET A 701 -16.92 34.45 34.10
C MET A 701 -17.07 34.85 32.64
N ARG A 702 -17.10 36.15 32.34
CA ARG A 702 -17.20 36.63 30.96
C ARG A 702 -15.99 36.18 30.14
N TRP A 703 -14.78 36.39 30.67
CA TRP A 703 -13.55 35.97 29.99
C TRP A 703 -13.52 34.46 29.71
N GLY A 704 -13.81 33.62 30.71
CA GLY A 704 -13.80 32.16 30.55
C GLY A 704 -14.87 31.65 29.59
N LEU A 705 -16.08 32.22 29.65
CA LEU A 705 -17.17 31.82 28.76
C LEU A 705 -17.01 32.31 27.32
N GLU A 706 -16.41 33.47 27.10
CA GLU A 706 -16.06 33.93 25.75
C GLU A 706 -15.09 32.97 25.08
N ARG A 707 -14.12 32.44 25.83
CA ARG A 707 -13.16 31.42 25.35
C ARG A 707 -13.85 30.07 25.09
N ALA A 708 -14.66 29.60 26.03
CA ALA A 708 -15.46 28.38 25.84
C ALA A 708 -16.41 28.47 24.63
N ASP A 709 -17.04 29.63 24.41
CA ASP A 709 -17.92 29.86 23.26
C ASP A 709 -17.13 29.88 21.92
N GLN A 710 -15.91 30.45 21.89
CA GLN A 710 -15.04 30.43 20.71
C GLN A 710 -14.60 29.02 20.32
N GLU A 711 -14.35 28.17 21.32
CA GLU A 711 -13.89 26.78 21.12
C GLU A 711 -15.06 25.80 21.01
N GLY A 712 -16.31 26.28 21.17
CA GLY A 712 -17.53 25.49 21.02
C GLY A 712 -17.84 24.57 22.21
N PHE A 713 -17.19 24.75 23.35
CA PHE A 713 -17.31 23.87 24.52
C PHE A 713 -18.53 24.19 25.40
N GLU A 714 -19.20 23.13 25.87
CA GLU A 714 -20.15 23.22 26.97
C GLU A 714 -19.40 23.47 28.28
N ALA A 715 -19.90 24.37 29.12
CA ALA A 715 -19.30 24.68 30.41
C ALA A 715 -20.04 23.98 31.54
N TYR A 716 -19.30 23.38 32.47
CA TYR A 716 -19.79 22.72 33.69
C TYR A 716 -19.19 23.39 34.93
N LEU A 717 -19.94 23.44 36.03
CA LEU A 717 -19.44 23.90 37.33
C LEU A 717 -20.24 23.35 38.51
N GLU A 718 -19.62 23.43 39.68
CA GLU A 718 -20.24 23.22 40.98
C GLU A 718 -20.49 24.56 41.68
N ALA A 719 -21.75 24.86 41.94
CA ALA A 719 -22.19 26.13 42.49
C ALA A 719 -22.53 26.02 43.97
N SER A 720 -21.76 26.76 44.79
CA SER A 720 -22.17 27.10 46.15
C SER A 720 -23.51 27.87 46.13
N PRO A 721 -24.34 27.77 47.19
CA PRO A 721 -25.64 28.45 47.25
C PRO A 721 -25.58 29.95 46.95
N ASP A 722 -24.52 30.62 47.37
CA ASP A 722 -24.34 32.06 47.21
C ASP A 722 -23.95 32.45 45.76
N ALA A 723 -23.36 31.52 45.00
CA ALA A 723 -22.87 31.75 43.65
C ALA A 723 -23.88 31.37 42.55
N VAL A 724 -24.92 30.59 42.85
CA VAL A 724 -25.92 30.10 41.88
C VAL A 724 -26.46 31.22 40.98
N ARG A 725 -26.87 32.35 41.58
CA ARG A 725 -27.43 33.49 40.83
C ARG A 725 -26.47 34.10 39.83
N LEU A 726 -25.17 34.08 40.14
CA LEU A 726 -24.14 34.56 39.21
C LEU A 726 -24.09 33.64 37.98
N TYR A 727 -24.11 32.33 38.18
CA TYR A 727 -24.03 31.36 37.08
C TYR A 727 -25.31 31.33 36.25
N GLU A 728 -26.50 31.40 36.87
CA GLU A 728 -27.78 31.53 36.16
C GLU A 728 -27.79 32.77 35.24
N HIS A 729 -27.23 33.90 35.68
CA HIS A 729 -27.10 35.11 34.86
C HIS A 729 -26.30 34.88 33.57
N PHE A 730 -25.31 33.98 33.59
CA PHE A 730 -24.52 33.60 32.43
C PHE A 730 -25.13 32.48 31.58
N GLY A 731 -26.30 31.96 31.97
CA GLY A 731 -27.05 30.96 31.21
C GLY A 731 -26.83 29.52 31.67
N PHE A 732 -26.17 29.30 32.80
CA PHE A 732 -26.07 27.98 33.42
C PHE A 732 -27.43 27.52 33.95
N ARG A 733 -27.68 26.22 33.87
CA ARG A 733 -28.90 25.57 34.37
C ARG A 733 -28.51 24.40 35.25
N GLU A 734 -29.31 24.15 36.28
CA GLU A 734 -29.13 22.98 37.14
C GLU A 734 -29.25 21.68 36.34
N ALA A 735 -28.21 20.84 36.41
CA ALA A 735 -28.19 19.48 35.89
C ALA A 735 -28.42 18.45 37.01
N ALA A 736 -27.80 18.67 38.18
CA ALA A 736 -27.95 17.83 39.36
C ALA A 736 -27.72 18.64 40.65
N ARG A 737 -28.00 18.02 41.81
CA ARG A 737 -27.73 18.61 43.13
C ARG A 737 -27.27 17.55 44.13
N THR A 738 -26.45 17.93 45.09
CA THR A 738 -26.12 17.11 46.26
C THR A 738 -26.29 17.91 47.55
N ASP A 739 -26.83 17.27 48.58
CA ASP A 739 -26.99 17.85 49.90
C ASP A 739 -25.99 17.17 50.85
N THR A 740 -25.00 17.91 51.35
CA THR A 740 -23.94 17.41 52.24
C THR A 740 -24.04 18.01 53.63
N TRP A 741 -23.72 17.21 54.65
CA TRP A 741 -23.56 17.72 56.02
C TRP A 741 -22.18 18.36 56.16
N ILE A 742 -22.12 19.67 56.40
CA ILE A 742 -20.86 20.41 56.56
C ILE A 742 -20.94 21.22 57.86
N GLU A 743 -20.02 20.96 58.80
CA GLU A 743 -19.84 21.75 60.01
C GLU A 743 -18.63 22.66 59.85
N ASN A 744 -18.86 23.94 59.57
CA ASN A 744 -17.83 24.97 59.57
C ASN A 744 -18.42 26.34 59.96
N GLU A 745 -17.57 27.36 60.11
CA GLU A 745 -18.01 28.71 60.52
C GLU A 745 -18.94 29.42 59.51
N ARG A 746 -19.01 28.95 58.26
CA ARG A 746 -19.83 29.55 57.19
C ARG A 746 -21.20 28.90 57.03
N VAL A 747 -21.37 27.65 57.44
CA VAL A 747 -22.63 26.90 57.35
C VAL A 747 -23.27 26.83 58.74
N LYS A 748 -24.51 27.32 58.86
CA LYS A 748 -25.23 27.31 60.15
C LYS A 748 -25.34 25.87 60.67
N PRO A 749 -25.06 25.62 61.96
CA PRO A 749 -25.24 24.30 62.56
C PRO A 749 -26.66 23.79 62.33
N GLY A 750 -26.80 22.54 61.86
CA GLY A 750 -28.10 21.91 61.60
C GLY A 750 -28.68 22.11 60.20
N VAL A 751 -27.93 22.71 59.26
CA VAL A 751 -28.39 22.94 57.87
C VAL A 751 -27.58 22.10 56.88
N MET A 752 -28.27 21.34 56.03
CA MET A 752 -27.64 20.65 54.89
C MET A 752 -27.09 21.69 53.89
N TYR A 753 -25.82 21.58 53.55
CA TYR A 753 -25.19 22.41 52.53
C TYR A 753 -25.53 21.85 51.14
N ARG A 754 -26.24 22.63 50.33
CA ARG A 754 -26.64 22.23 48.98
C ARG A 754 -25.62 22.71 47.97
N ASN A 755 -24.98 21.79 47.26
CA ASN A 755 -24.15 22.11 46.10
C ASN A 755 -24.93 21.78 44.82
N LEU A 756 -24.88 22.67 43.82
CA LEU A 756 -25.61 22.54 42.57
C LEU A 756 -24.63 22.30 41.42
N PHE A 757 -24.83 21.23 40.67
CA PHE A 757 -24.09 20.94 39.46
C PHE A 757 -24.80 21.62 38.30
N MET A 758 -24.14 22.57 37.64
CA MET A 758 -24.76 23.40 36.62
C MET A 758 -24.03 23.29 35.28
N ILE A 759 -24.79 23.25 34.18
CA ILE A 759 -24.27 23.19 32.81
C ILE A 759 -24.75 24.37 31.97
N ARG A 760 -23.93 24.81 31.03
CA ARG A 760 -24.27 25.85 30.05
C ARG A 760 -23.79 25.42 28.66
N PRO A 761 -24.70 25.20 27.69
CA PRO A 761 -24.31 24.89 26.32
C PRO A 761 -23.51 26.06 25.70
N SER A 762 -22.62 25.75 24.75
CA SER A 762 -21.90 26.79 24.00
C SER A 762 -22.86 27.64 23.18
N LYS A 763 -22.57 28.94 23.11
CA LYS A 763 -23.22 29.83 22.14
C LYS A 763 -22.40 29.73 20.86
N GLY A 764 -22.73 28.76 20.00
CA GLY A 764 -22.02 28.57 18.73
C GLY A 764 -21.83 29.87 17.95
N ALA A 765 -20.72 29.99 17.24
CA ALA A 765 -20.47 31.11 16.32
C ALA A 765 -21.57 31.14 15.26
N GLY A 766 -22.50 32.08 15.40
CA GLY A 766 -23.57 32.34 14.42
C GLY A 766 -23.05 33.06 13.18
#